data_AF-Q4RGW3-F1
#
_entry.id   AF-Q4RGW3-F1
#
_cell.length_a   1.000
_cell.length_b   1.000
_cell.length_c   1.000
_cell.angle_alpha   90.00
_cell.angle_beta   90.00
_cell.angle_gamma   90.00
#
_symmetry.space_group_name_H-M   'P 1'
#
loop_
_entity.id
_entity.type
_entity.pdbx_description
1 polymer ?
#
loop_
_entity_poly.entity_id
_entity_poly.type
_entity_poly.pdbx_seq_one_letter_code
_entity_poly.pdbx_strand_id
1 'polypeptide(L)'
;MLVPIFTLKLNHKINPRMVAVGTFDGVHPCLTAATQAGKVFIHNPHVRGQKAAAHRLTQSSQDSDVCLLNINQTVSCLAAGVLGPNSVGDTLVVGSQTNLLAYDVHDNADIFYKELCVCVCVCVCVCVCVRVADGANAVVLGKLGDIPAPLAIIGGNCSLQGFDYEGSDHLWTVTGDNVRSLVLCDFTGDGKNELLVGSEDFDIRVFREDELVSEMTENETVTSLCHMYGSRFGYALANGTVGVYDRSARYWRIKRFSGQNRMDVLDQDPLPGLADLDLCDCLQSKNHAMSIHAFDLDADGVVELITGWSNGKIDARSERTGEVIFKDNLLSSVAGVVEGDYRLDGQQQLICTSVDGEVRGYLPASKELKGNLMDSAAEQDLIRELSQRKRNLLLELRNYEDNAKSASDTGGMGVIPANTQLQTALAVRAAGPAQKAHVELSICTPNETIIRAVLIFAEGIFEGESHVVHPSTHSLSGCVRVPIVPPKDIPVDLHIKAFVGGKSSTQFHVFEITRQLPRFSMYEFTAETAAAPPSGWVTFGISERPQRVVMWLNQNFLLPEGVDSPEVTFTSLRGGGLLSISMAVAGQVTVRTDDVDLAGDLVQSLASFLAIEDLSAEADFPGYFEELQTTLTEASLVPECSFNQTLGHVYTSLWKETPGRTQDTFFQKSWGSSRWFWQVDEFHSVHQKLNAAMADHSNYIRNMLVQAEDARLMDDLRSMKKRYRELYHLNRDLINEYRIRSNNHGALLACLRSVNQAIQRAGRLRGSYDWDQETQDPLGGEVKGQTRGHTCRSGATALYSAASEDTGRGARGRGELWAGQERPLSSHLSLLLLSGETQEPGDLLLPRRHQEQQHQRPAESHEGRHRVLLALDGGRGTGTEGPPHRRPSALSVSAVTAKAGPGS
;
A
#
# COMPACT_ATOMS: atom_id res chain seq x y z
N MET A 1 23.41 26.13 -4.36
CA MET A 1 22.14 25.36 -4.45
C MET A 1 21.91 25.01 -5.91
N LEU A 2 21.38 23.83 -6.20
CA LEU A 2 20.97 23.48 -7.57
C LEU A 2 19.79 24.37 -8.01
N VAL A 3 19.69 24.59 -9.32
CA VAL A 3 18.67 25.43 -9.97
C VAL A 3 17.95 24.54 -10.98
N PRO A 4 16.61 24.61 -11.12
CA PRO A 4 15.92 23.85 -12.15
C PRO A 4 16.42 24.25 -13.54
N ILE A 5 16.91 23.26 -14.29
CA ILE A 5 17.47 23.40 -15.64
C ILE A 5 16.38 23.57 -16.69
N PHE A 6 15.20 23.00 -16.44
CA PHE A 6 13.97 23.36 -17.11
C PHE A 6 12.82 23.47 -16.10
N THR A 7 11.89 24.38 -16.37
CA THR A 7 10.60 24.46 -15.69
C THR A 7 9.52 24.57 -16.76
N LEU A 8 8.52 23.70 -16.71
CA LEU A 8 7.38 23.70 -17.62
C LEU A 8 6.06 23.62 -16.84
N LYS A 9 4.96 24.07 -17.45
CA LYS A 9 3.65 24.17 -16.81
C LYS A 9 2.59 23.55 -17.70
N LEU A 10 2.25 22.30 -17.39
CA LEU A 10 1.18 21.55 -18.03
C LEU A 10 -0.17 22.09 -17.56
N ASN A 11 -1.11 22.28 -18.49
CA ASN A 11 -2.46 22.77 -18.18
C ASN A 11 -3.41 21.65 -17.64
N HIS A 12 -2.84 20.58 -17.10
CA HIS A 12 -3.55 19.39 -16.61
C HIS A 12 -3.20 19.12 -15.14
N LYS A 13 -4.20 18.80 -14.31
CA LYS A 13 -3.98 18.37 -12.93
C LYS A 13 -3.55 16.91 -12.89
N ILE A 14 -2.46 16.64 -12.20
CA ILE A 14 -1.80 15.33 -12.09
C ILE A 14 -2.31 14.60 -10.83
N ASN A 15 -2.63 13.31 -10.98
CA ASN A 15 -2.95 12.44 -9.84
C ASN A 15 -1.64 12.02 -9.13
N PRO A 16 -1.52 12.13 -7.79
CA PRO A 16 -0.34 11.66 -7.08
C PRO A 16 -0.06 10.18 -7.29
N ARG A 17 1.23 9.79 -7.29
CA ARG A 17 1.72 8.41 -7.52
C ARG A 17 1.38 7.80 -8.89
N MET A 18 0.91 8.60 -9.85
CA MET A 18 0.55 8.16 -11.21
C MET A 18 1.35 8.93 -12.25
N VAL A 19 2.68 8.90 -12.13
CA VAL A 19 3.64 9.63 -12.97
C VAL A 19 4.77 8.68 -13.35
N ALA A 20 5.12 8.61 -14.63
CA ALA A 20 6.24 7.83 -15.15
C ALA A 20 6.92 8.58 -16.31
N VAL A 21 8.16 8.20 -16.61
CA VAL A 21 8.86 8.56 -17.85
C VAL A 21 9.07 7.26 -18.65
N GLY A 22 8.94 7.33 -19.97
CA GLY A 22 9.23 6.19 -20.84
C GLY A 22 9.62 6.62 -22.25
N THR A 23 10.51 5.86 -22.89
CA THR A 23 10.94 6.02 -24.29
C THR A 23 10.05 5.18 -25.20
N PHE A 24 8.79 5.59 -25.33
CA PHE A 24 7.77 4.83 -26.07
C PHE A 24 8.10 4.56 -27.55
N ASP A 25 8.85 5.46 -28.20
CA ASP A 25 9.33 5.29 -29.58
C ASP A 25 10.79 4.79 -29.66
N GLY A 26 11.32 4.30 -28.53
CA GLY A 26 12.70 3.83 -28.39
C GLY A 26 13.77 4.93 -28.30
N VAL A 27 13.41 6.21 -28.46
CA VAL A 27 14.40 7.31 -28.58
C VAL A 27 14.08 8.53 -27.73
N HIS A 28 12.82 9.00 -27.71
CA HIS A 28 12.43 10.25 -27.07
C HIS A 28 11.69 9.98 -25.75
N PRO A 29 12.30 10.25 -24.57
CA PRO A 29 11.64 10.05 -23.29
C PRO A 29 10.50 11.05 -23.12
N CYS A 30 9.30 10.51 -22.87
CA CYS A 30 8.07 11.26 -22.72
C CYS A 30 7.62 11.23 -21.26
N LEU A 31 7.15 12.38 -20.74
CA LEU A 31 6.58 12.45 -19.39
C LEU A 31 5.09 12.05 -19.46
N THR A 32 4.74 10.98 -18.77
CA THR A 32 3.39 10.40 -18.77
C THR A 32 2.78 10.47 -17.39
N ALA A 33 1.54 10.94 -17.28
CA ALA A 33 0.83 10.96 -16.00
C ALA A 33 -0.68 10.86 -16.11
N ALA A 34 -1.32 10.26 -15.11
CA ALA A 34 -2.77 10.19 -15.02
C ALA A 34 -3.37 11.52 -14.55
N THR A 35 -4.53 11.87 -15.11
CA THR A 35 -5.27 13.09 -14.78
C THR A 35 -6.61 12.79 -14.14
N GLN A 36 -7.22 13.85 -13.63
CA GLN A 36 -8.64 13.86 -13.29
C GLN A 36 -9.50 13.49 -14.51
N ALA A 37 -10.68 12.90 -14.25
CA ALA A 37 -11.62 12.39 -15.27
C ALA A 37 -11.13 11.22 -16.15
N GLY A 38 -10.19 10.38 -15.67
CA GLY A 38 -9.94 9.06 -16.26
C GLY A 38 -9.21 9.11 -17.61
N LYS A 39 -8.21 9.98 -17.71
CA LYS A 39 -7.31 10.10 -18.85
C LYS A 39 -5.86 10.03 -18.39
N VAL A 40 -4.98 9.67 -19.31
CA VAL A 40 -3.53 9.76 -19.13
C VAL A 40 -3.02 10.75 -20.16
N PHE A 41 -2.20 11.72 -19.77
CA PHE A 41 -1.46 12.53 -20.74
C PHE A 41 -0.07 11.96 -20.97
N ILE A 42 0.46 12.21 -22.17
CA ILE A 42 1.81 11.89 -22.60
C ILE A 42 2.36 13.17 -23.22
N HIS A 43 3.35 13.79 -22.58
CA HIS A 43 4.00 15.00 -23.07
C HIS A 43 5.34 14.64 -23.73
N ASN A 44 5.49 15.01 -25.00
CA ASN A 44 6.71 14.80 -25.80
C ASN A 44 7.20 16.17 -26.32
N PRO A 45 8.31 16.73 -25.77
CA PRO A 45 8.83 18.02 -26.21
C PRO A 45 9.52 17.99 -27.58
N HIS A 46 9.86 16.81 -28.09
CA HIS A 46 10.70 16.60 -29.27
C HIS A 46 9.88 16.43 -30.55
N VAL A 47 8.76 15.69 -30.48
CA VAL A 47 7.91 15.36 -31.65
C VAL A 47 6.80 16.40 -31.87
N ARG A 48 7.20 17.64 -32.18
CA ARG A 48 6.25 18.74 -32.41
C ARG A 48 5.44 18.58 -33.70
N GLY A 49 4.13 18.39 -33.55
CA GLY A 49 3.14 18.60 -34.62
C GLY A 49 2.87 17.43 -35.55
N GLN A 50 3.32 16.21 -35.24
CA GLN A 50 2.80 15.02 -35.93
C GLN A 50 1.33 14.75 -35.52
N LYS A 51 0.46 14.52 -36.50
CA LYS A 51 -0.97 14.28 -36.26
C LYS A 51 -1.25 12.82 -35.91
N ALA A 52 -0.95 12.44 -34.67
CA ALA A 52 -1.43 11.18 -34.09
C ALA A 52 -2.97 11.27 -33.88
N ALA A 53 -3.73 10.84 -34.90
CA ALA A 53 -5.19 10.93 -34.93
C ALA A 53 -5.81 9.54 -35.16
N ALA A 54 -5.70 8.66 -34.17
CA ALA A 54 -6.29 7.32 -34.21
C ALA A 54 -6.69 6.78 -32.83
N HIS A 55 -7.80 6.05 -32.81
CA HIS A 55 -8.36 5.29 -31.68
C HIS A 55 -8.45 6.03 -30.32
N ARG A 56 -7.58 5.72 -29.34
CA ARG A 56 -7.69 6.26 -27.96
C ARG A 56 -6.84 7.50 -27.69
N LEU A 57 -5.80 7.75 -28.48
CA LEU A 57 -4.94 8.93 -28.37
C LEU A 57 -5.56 10.13 -29.10
N THR A 58 -5.54 11.29 -28.42
CA THR A 58 -6.11 12.55 -28.92
C THR A 58 -5.19 13.71 -28.55
N GLN A 59 -4.74 14.51 -29.53
CA GLN A 59 -3.90 15.68 -29.25
C GLN A 59 -4.66 16.71 -28.38
N SER A 60 -3.98 17.27 -27.37
CA SER A 60 -4.62 18.24 -26.48
C SER A 60 -5.00 19.53 -27.22
N SER A 61 -6.20 20.04 -26.96
CA SER A 61 -6.69 21.29 -27.56
C SER A 61 -6.09 22.55 -26.91
N GLN A 62 -5.30 22.41 -25.85
CA GLN A 62 -4.68 23.50 -25.10
C GLN A 62 -3.16 23.54 -25.24
N ASP A 63 -2.53 22.44 -25.67
CA ASP A 63 -1.08 22.27 -25.67
C ASP A 63 -0.67 21.33 -26.81
N SER A 64 0.16 21.79 -27.74
CA SER A 64 0.49 21.03 -28.96
C SER A 64 1.35 19.80 -28.69
N ASP A 65 2.09 19.84 -27.58
CA ASP A 65 3.16 18.90 -27.26
C ASP A 65 2.66 17.79 -26.30
N VAL A 66 1.33 17.74 -26.09
CA VAL A 66 0.63 16.80 -25.19
C VAL A 66 -0.40 15.96 -25.95
N CYS A 67 -0.26 14.65 -25.88
CA CYS A 67 -1.27 13.67 -26.28
C CYS A 67 -2.09 13.21 -25.06
N LEU A 68 -3.39 12.97 -25.24
CA LEU A 68 -4.33 12.50 -24.23
C LEU A 68 -4.88 11.12 -24.60
N LEU A 69 -4.55 10.12 -23.81
CA LEU A 69 -5.06 8.75 -23.87
C LEU A 69 -6.35 8.64 -23.04
N ASN A 70 -7.45 8.26 -23.69
CA ASN A 70 -8.77 8.20 -23.05
C ASN A 70 -9.05 6.80 -22.49
N ILE A 71 -8.78 6.59 -21.19
CA ILE A 71 -9.04 5.33 -20.48
C ILE A 71 -10.54 5.19 -20.15
N ASN A 72 -11.20 6.30 -19.82
CA ASN A 72 -12.62 6.38 -19.40
C ASN A 72 -12.95 5.64 -18.09
N GLN A 73 -11.92 5.27 -17.32
CA GLN A 73 -12.01 4.67 -15.99
C GLN A 73 -11.10 5.42 -15.04
N THR A 74 -11.31 5.30 -13.73
CA THR A 74 -10.41 5.85 -12.71
C THR A 74 -9.12 5.04 -12.65
N VAL A 75 -8.06 5.60 -13.24
CA VAL A 75 -6.69 5.09 -13.09
C VAL A 75 -6.31 5.10 -11.61
N SER A 76 -5.73 4.00 -11.13
CA SER A 76 -5.30 3.79 -9.75
C SER A 76 -3.79 3.59 -9.61
N CYS A 77 -3.12 3.08 -10.65
CA CYS A 77 -1.66 3.03 -10.73
C CYS A 77 -1.19 3.12 -12.20
N LEU A 78 0.07 3.52 -12.42
CA LEU A 78 0.64 3.74 -13.75
C LEU A 78 2.16 3.50 -13.71
N ALA A 79 2.69 2.76 -14.68
CA ALA A 79 4.12 2.55 -14.88
C ALA A 79 4.48 2.52 -16.37
N ALA A 80 5.76 2.72 -16.68
CA ALA A 80 6.31 2.54 -18.01
C ALA A 80 7.61 1.71 -17.93
N GLY A 81 7.91 0.92 -18.96
CA GLY A 81 9.11 0.09 -19.00
C GLY A 81 9.05 -1.00 -20.07
N VAL A 82 10.18 -1.68 -20.31
CA VAL A 82 10.31 -2.77 -21.28
C VAL A 82 9.60 -4.04 -20.79
N LEU A 83 8.57 -4.48 -21.51
CA LEU A 83 7.81 -5.70 -21.22
C LEU A 83 8.02 -6.80 -22.29
N GLY A 84 8.17 -6.43 -23.56
CA GLY A 84 8.42 -7.36 -24.65
C GLY A 84 9.91 -7.54 -24.94
N PRO A 85 10.44 -8.76 -25.18
CA PRO A 85 11.85 -8.96 -25.54
C PRO A 85 12.22 -8.40 -26.92
N ASN A 86 11.23 -7.99 -27.71
CA ASN A 86 11.38 -7.40 -29.04
C ASN A 86 10.68 -6.01 -29.17
N SER A 87 10.29 -5.35 -28.06
CA SER A 87 9.63 -4.04 -28.17
C SER A 87 10.62 -2.95 -28.61
N VAL A 88 10.18 -2.04 -29.47
CA VAL A 88 11.02 -0.94 -29.99
C VAL A 88 11.25 0.13 -28.91
N GLY A 89 10.29 0.30 -28.00
CA GLY A 89 10.37 1.19 -26.86
C GLY A 89 9.67 0.62 -25.62
N ASP A 90 9.42 1.47 -24.65
CA ASP A 90 8.70 1.13 -23.41
C ASP A 90 7.22 0.86 -23.65
N THR A 91 6.66 -0.07 -22.88
CA THR A 91 5.21 -0.28 -22.76
C THR A 91 4.64 0.64 -21.69
N LEU A 92 3.48 1.28 -21.95
CA LEU A 92 2.71 1.99 -20.93
C LEU A 92 1.73 1.01 -20.26
N VAL A 93 1.88 0.80 -18.95
CA VAL A 93 0.95 -0.02 -18.16
C VAL A 93 0.07 0.88 -17.30
N VAL A 94 -1.26 0.74 -17.47
CA VAL A 94 -2.28 1.52 -16.78
C VAL A 94 -3.19 0.59 -15.98
N GLY A 95 -3.14 0.71 -14.65
CA GLY A 95 -4.03 0.00 -13.74
C GLY A 95 -5.28 0.82 -13.40
N SER A 96 -6.42 0.14 -13.37
CA SER A 96 -7.72 0.66 -12.90
C SER A 96 -8.29 -0.27 -11.81
N GLN A 97 -9.37 0.14 -11.16
CA GLN A 97 -10.00 -0.57 -10.03
C GLN A 97 -10.51 -2.01 -10.32
N THR A 98 -10.53 -2.46 -11.58
CA THR A 98 -10.86 -3.84 -11.97
C THR A 98 -10.01 -4.40 -13.13
N ASN A 99 -9.21 -3.55 -13.78
CA ASN A 99 -8.67 -3.79 -15.12
C ASN A 99 -7.21 -3.36 -15.23
N LEU A 100 -6.49 -4.03 -16.12
CA LEU A 100 -5.11 -3.78 -16.49
C LEU A 100 -5.00 -3.62 -18.00
N LEU A 101 -4.41 -2.52 -18.45
CA LEU A 101 -4.09 -2.26 -19.85
C LEU A 101 -2.57 -2.14 -20.00
N ALA A 102 -1.97 -2.99 -20.83
CA ALA A 102 -0.63 -2.80 -21.36
C ALA A 102 -0.76 -2.26 -22.80
N TYR A 103 -0.16 -1.10 -23.07
CA TYR A 103 -0.43 -0.32 -24.27
C TYR A 103 0.87 0.19 -24.91
N ASP A 104 1.03 -0.08 -26.20
CA ASP A 104 2.05 0.52 -27.04
C ASP A 104 1.57 1.90 -27.52
N VAL A 105 2.31 2.92 -27.11
CA VAL A 105 2.00 4.33 -27.41
C VAL A 105 2.48 4.73 -28.82
N HIS A 106 3.47 4.05 -29.39
CA HIS A 106 4.01 4.32 -30.72
C HIS A 106 3.09 3.74 -31.80
N ASP A 107 2.81 2.44 -31.71
CA ASP A 107 1.92 1.72 -32.64
C ASP A 107 0.42 1.92 -32.32
N ASN A 108 0.09 2.57 -31.19
CA ASN A 108 -1.29 2.84 -30.73
C ASN A 108 -2.11 1.54 -30.59
N ALA A 109 -1.48 0.52 -30.00
CA ALA A 109 -1.99 -0.84 -29.92
C ALA A 109 -2.08 -1.32 -28.46
N ASP A 110 -3.13 -2.07 -28.14
CA ASP A 110 -3.18 -2.80 -26.88
C ASP A 110 -2.29 -4.04 -27.03
N ILE A 111 -1.27 -4.18 -26.17
CA ILE A 111 -0.46 -5.40 -26.08
C ILE A 111 -1.32 -6.49 -25.42
N PHE A 112 -1.93 -6.15 -24.29
CA PHE A 112 -3.06 -6.90 -23.74
C PHE A 112 -3.99 -5.98 -22.94
N TYR A 113 -5.24 -6.43 -22.78
CA TYR A 113 -6.21 -5.89 -21.85
C TYR A 113 -6.76 -7.03 -21.01
N LYS A 114 -6.56 -6.99 -19.69
CA LYS A 114 -7.00 -8.01 -18.73
C LYS A 114 -7.95 -7.42 -17.68
N GLU A 115 -9.03 -8.14 -17.41
CA GLU A 115 -9.80 -8.00 -16.18
C GLU A 115 -9.07 -8.84 -15.10
N LEU A 116 -8.59 -8.20 -14.04
CA LEU A 116 -7.74 -8.84 -13.01
C LEU A 116 -8.59 -9.81 -12.19
N CYS A 117 -8.30 -11.11 -12.17
CA CYS A 117 -9.22 -12.13 -11.65
C CYS A 117 -8.56 -13.06 -10.61
N VAL A 118 -9.06 -13.08 -9.36
CA VAL A 118 -8.54 -13.96 -8.30
C VAL A 118 -9.09 -15.40 -8.43
N CYS A 119 -8.25 -16.33 -8.93
CA CYS A 119 -8.61 -17.75 -9.07
C CYS A 119 -8.38 -18.55 -7.76
N VAL A 120 -9.31 -18.46 -6.81
CA VAL A 120 -9.19 -19.15 -5.51
C VAL A 120 -9.38 -20.68 -5.63
N CYS A 121 -8.28 -21.44 -5.61
CA CYS A 121 -8.31 -22.90 -5.59
C CYS A 121 -8.44 -23.46 -4.16
N VAL A 122 -9.67 -23.78 -3.74
CA VAL A 122 -9.98 -24.22 -2.36
C VAL A 122 -9.61 -25.69 -2.08
N CYS A 123 -9.17 -26.49 -3.06
CA CYS A 123 -8.64 -27.83 -2.80
C CYS A 123 -7.58 -28.30 -3.80
N VAL A 124 -6.70 -29.20 -3.34
CA VAL A 124 -5.58 -29.80 -4.10
C VAL A 124 -6.03 -30.65 -5.31
N CYS A 125 -7.32 -30.94 -5.44
CA CYS A 125 -7.85 -31.90 -6.43
C CYS A 125 -8.81 -31.29 -7.47
N VAL A 126 -9.23 -30.02 -7.33
CA VAL A 126 -10.17 -29.36 -8.26
C VAL A 126 -9.81 -27.87 -8.37
N CYS A 127 -9.26 -27.45 -9.51
CA CYS A 127 -9.12 -26.04 -9.85
C CYS A 127 -10.50 -25.45 -10.18
N VAL A 128 -10.88 -24.37 -9.49
CA VAL A 128 -12.13 -23.63 -9.73
C VAL A 128 -11.76 -22.17 -9.96
N CYS A 129 -11.74 -21.74 -11.22
CA CYS A 129 -11.43 -20.37 -11.60
C CYS A 129 -12.60 -19.44 -11.29
N VAL A 130 -12.74 -19.05 -10.02
CA VAL A 130 -13.46 -17.85 -9.62
C VAL A 130 -12.89 -16.66 -10.39
N ARG A 131 -13.75 -15.79 -10.95
CA ARG A 131 -13.36 -14.65 -11.81
C ARG A 131 -13.80 -13.31 -11.23
N VAL A 132 -13.52 -13.08 -9.95
CA VAL A 132 -13.84 -11.80 -9.30
C VAL A 132 -12.73 -10.79 -9.56
N ALA A 133 -13.15 -9.61 -10.01
CA ALA A 133 -12.31 -8.45 -10.28
C ALA A 133 -11.50 -8.01 -9.04
N ASP A 134 -10.18 -8.08 -9.13
CA ASP A 134 -9.27 -7.40 -8.21
C ASP A 134 -8.87 -6.01 -8.74
N GLY A 135 -8.46 -5.10 -7.85
CA GLY A 135 -8.05 -3.75 -8.22
C GLY A 135 -6.55 -3.66 -8.50
N ALA A 136 -6.15 -2.82 -9.44
CA ALA A 136 -4.74 -2.47 -9.61
C ALA A 136 -4.37 -1.32 -8.66
N ASN A 137 -4.00 -1.62 -7.42
CA ASN A 137 -3.66 -0.60 -6.41
C ASN A 137 -2.21 -0.10 -6.56
N ALA A 138 -1.28 -0.98 -6.93
CA ALA A 138 0.11 -0.66 -7.27
C ALA A 138 0.58 -1.52 -8.45
N VAL A 139 1.57 -1.07 -9.22
CA VAL A 139 2.19 -1.82 -10.32
C VAL A 139 3.69 -1.54 -10.40
N VAL A 140 4.48 -2.56 -10.72
CA VAL A 140 5.91 -2.47 -11.04
C VAL A 140 6.21 -3.31 -12.29
N LEU A 141 7.22 -2.89 -13.06
CA LEU A 141 7.70 -3.59 -14.26
C LEU A 141 9.16 -4.03 -14.03
N GLY A 142 9.48 -5.28 -14.36
CA GLY A 142 10.86 -5.78 -14.32
C GLY A 142 10.95 -7.30 -14.21
N LYS A 143 12.16 -7.81 -13.98
CA LYS A 143 12.41 -9.24 -13.78
C LYS A 143 12.37 -9.59 -12.29
N LEU A 144 11.83 -10.76 -11.98
CA LEU A 144 11.66 -11.32 -10.64
C LEU A 144 12.30 -12.72 -10.60
N GLY A 145 13.11 -13.00 -9.58
CA GLY A 145 13.70 -14.33 -9.37
C GLY A 145 14.42 -14.89 -10.60
N ASP A 146 14.20 -16.18 -10.88
CA ASP A 146 14.74 -16.90 -12.05
C ASP A 146 13.83 -16.76 -13.30
N ILE A 147 12.74 -15.98 -13.24
CA ILE A 147 11.82 -15.77 -14.37
C ILE A 147 12.53 -14.97 -15.48
N PRO A 148 12.74 -15.53 -16.69
CA PRO A 148 13.63 -14.93 -17.69
C PRO A 148 13.02 -13.73 -18.42
N ALA A 149 11.69 -13.67 -18.50
CA ALA A 149 10.92 -12.57 -19.08
C ALA A 149 10.62 -11.51 -18.00
N PRO A 150 10.61 -10.20 -18.34
CA PRO A 150 10.07 -9.20 -17.44
C PRO A 150 8.56 -9.38 -17.29
N LEU A 151 8.05 -9.08 -16.11
CA LEU A 151 6.63 -9.13 -15.76
C LEU A 151 6.10 -7.73 -15.42
N ALA A 152 4.84 -7.48 -15.77
CA ALA A 152 4.02 -6.46 -15.14
C ALA A 152 3.41 -7.07 -13.87
N ILE A 153 3.93 -6.68 -12.71
CA ILE A 153 3.50 -7.19 -11.40
C ILE A 153 2.57 -6.17 -10.74
N ILE A 154 1.37 -6.61 -10.36
CA ILE A 154 0.30 -5.78 -9.81
C ILE A 154 -0.03 -6.26 -8.40
N GLY A 155 -0.21 -5.32 -7.50
CA GLY A 155 -0.74 -5.54 -6.17
C GLY A 155 -2.15 -4.99 -6.06
N GLY A 156 -3.08 -5.81 -5.56
CA GLY A 156 -4.49 -5.50 -5.44
C GLY A 156 -5.03 -5.58 -4.02
N ASN A 157 -6.20 -6.19 -3.87
CA ASN A 157 -6.90 -6.32 -2.61
C ASN A 157 -6.61 -7.70 -2.02
N CYS A 158 -5.48 -7.80 -1.32
CA CYS A 158 -4.94 -9.04 -0.74
C CYS A 158 -4.42 -10.06 -1.77
N SER A 159 -4.17 -9.66 -3.03
CA SER A 159 -3.51 -10.52 -4.03
C SER A 159 -2.41 -9.79 -4.81
N LEU A 160 -1.45 -10.58 -5.31
CA LEU A 160 -0.37 -10.20 -6.21
C LEU A 160 -0.48 -11.02 -7.49
N GLN A 161 -0.37 -10.38 -8.65
CA GLN A 161 -0.56 -10.98 -9.98
C GLN A 161 0.54 -10.49 -10.93
N GLY A 162 1.23 -11.38 -11.64
CA GLY A 162 2.34 -11.02 -12.54
C GLY A 162 2.16 -11.55 -13.96
N PHE A 163 2.10 -10.63 -14.94
CA PHE A 163 1.83 -10.95 -16.34
C PHE A 163 3.00 -10.66 -17.28
N ASP A 164 3.23 -11.55 -18.26
CA ASP A 164 4.20 -11.32 -19.33
C ASP A 164 3.63 -10.46 -20.48
N TYR A 165 4.40 -10.28 -21.56
CA TYR A 165 3.98 -9.52 -22.75
C TYR A 165 2.83 -10.16 -23.55
N GLU A 166 2.53 -11.45 -23.37
CA GLU A 166 1.35 -12.11 -23.97
C GLU A 166 0.11 -11.98 -23.07
N GLY A 167 0.30 -11.45 -21.85
CA GLY A 167 -0.71 -11.44 -20.81
C GLY A 167 -0.89 -12.79 -20.14
N SER A 168 0.03 -13.75 -20.31
CA SER A 168 0.04 -14.99 -19.52
C SER A 168 0.35 -14.69 -18.06
N ASP A 169 -0.26 -15.44 -17.15
CA ASP A 169 -0.02 -15.35 -15.70
C ASP A 169 1.13 -16.27 -15.30
N HIS A 170 2.15 -15.73 -14.62
CA HIS A 170 3.33 -16.47 -14.15
C HIS A 170 3.56 -16.34 -12.64
N LEU A 171 2.79 -15.49 -11.95
CA LEU A 171 2.96 -15.20 -10.54
C LEU A 171 1.60 -14.89 -9.92
N TRP A 172 1.15 -15.75 -9.01
CA TRP A 172 -0.02 -15.49 -8.18
C TRP A 172 0.29 -15.82 -6.72
N THR A 173 0.11 -14.85 -5.81
CA THR A 173 0.24 -15.06 -4.37
C THR A 173 -0.65 -14.09 -3.57
N VAL A 174 -0.74 -14.27 -2.25
CA VAL A 174 -1.73 -13.63 -1.35
C VAL A 174 -1.03 -12.75 -0.31
N THR A 175 -1.59 -11.57 -0.03
CA THR A 175 -1.08 -10.60 0.97
C THR A 175 -2.10 -10.38 2.09
N GLY A 176 -1.64 -9.92 3.27
CA GLY A 176 -2.51 -9.78 4.46
C GLY A 176 -3.56 -8.68 4.38
N ASP A 177 -3.24 -7.56 3.74
CA ASP A 177 -4.23 -6.57 3.30
C ASP A 177 -3.84 -6.00 1.92
N ASN A 178 -4.59 -5.02 1.44
CA ASN A 178 -4.41 -4.36 0.15
C ASN A 178 -2.98 -3.86 -0.01
N VAL A 179 -2.41 -4.13 -1.18
CA VAL A 179 -1.07 -3.64 -1.53
C VAL A 179 -1.15 -2.16 -1.88
N ARG A 180 -0.22 -1.36 -1.36
CA ARG A 180 -0.13 0.09 -1.55
C ARG A 180 1.12 0.55 -2.26
N SER A 181 2.20 -0.23 -2.18
CA SER A 181 3.41 0.03 -2.93
C SER A 181 4.13 -1.28 -3.29
N LEU A 182 4.79 -1.28 -4.44
CA LEU A 182 5.58 -2.38 -4.98
C LEU A 182 6.91 -1.83 -5.46
N VAL A 183 7.99 -2.58 -5.22
CA VAL A 183 9.28 -2.33 -5.89
C VAL A 183 10.06 -3.65 -6.04
N LEU A 184 10.90 -3.73 -7.07
CA LEU A 184 11.85 -4.85 -7.25
C LEU A 184 13.19 -4.45 -6.63
N CYS A 185 13.82 -5.37 -5.88
CA CYS A 185 15.06 -5.12 -5.13
C CYS A 185 15.81 -6.45 -4.94
N ASP A 186 17.12 -6.47 -5.12
CA ASP A 186 18.01 -7.58 -4.75
C ASP A 186 18.25 -7.54 -3.22
N PHE A 187 17.30 -8.10 -2.46
CA PHE A 187 17.29 -8.10 -1.00
C PHE A 187 18.23 -9.18 -0.45
N THR A 188 18.28 -10.35 -1.11
CA THR A 188 19.16 -11.46 -0.70
C THR A 188 20.63 -11.22 -1.05
N GLY A 189 20.92 -10.46 -2.10
CA GLY A 189 22.26 -10.29 -2.67
C GLY A 189 22.66 -11.41 -3.65
N ASP A 190 21.69 -12.18 -4.18
CA ASP A 190 21.95 -13.27 -5.13
C ASP A 190 22.07 -12.80 -6.60
N GLY A 191 21.80 -11.52 -6.87
CA GLY A 191 21.86 -10.90 -8.19
C GLY A 191 20.55 -10.97 -8.98
N LYS A 192 19.48 -11.53 -8.40
CA LYS A 192 18.10 -11.45 -8.89
C LYS A 192 17.35 -10.42 -8.05
N ASN A 193 16.18 -9.98 -8.51
CA ASN A 193 15.32 -9.15 -7.69
C ASN A 193 14.27 -10.01 -6.98
N GLU A 194 14.07 -9.77 -5.69
CA GLU A 194 12.83 -10.06 -4.98
C GLU A 194 11.81 -8.91 -5.14
N LEU A 195 10.54 -9.19 -4.81
CA LEU A 195 9.44 -8.24 -4.81
C LEU A 195 9.19 -7.72 -3.39
N LEU A 196 9.38 -6.42 -3.18
CA LEU A 196 9.05 -5.73 -1.94
C LEU A 196 7.63 -5.16 -2.02
N VAL A 197 6.82 -5.49 -1.02
CA VAL A 197 5.37 -5.29 -0.99
C VAL A 197 4.97 -4.56 0.28
N GLY A 198 4.51 -3.31 0.14
CA GLY A 198 3.99 -2.52 1.24
C GLY A 198 2.46 -2.65 1.32
N SER A 199 1.93 -3.14 2.44
CA SER A 199 0.50 -3.40 2.65
C SER A 199 -0.19 -2.41 3.61
N GLU A 200 -1.54 -2.45 3.64
CA GLU A 200 -2.34 -1.64 4.58
C GLU A 200 -2.36 -2.16 6.02
N ASP A 201 -1.91 -3.39 6.27
CA ASP A 201 -1.71 -3.96 7.61
C ASP A 201 -0.49 -3.38 8.34
N PHE A 202 0.28 -2.51 7.68
CA PHE A 202 1.53 -1.85 8.10
C PHE A 202 2.79 -2.71 7.90
N ASP A 203 2.71 -3.87 7.26
CA ASP A 203 3.87 -4.71 6.98
C ASP A 203 4.50 -4.42 5.62
N ILE A 204 5.84 -4.50 5.57
CA ILE A 204 6.64 -4.60 4.34
C ILE A 204 7.05 -6.06 4.20
N ARG A 205 6.66 -6.71 3.10
CA ARG A 205 6.96 -8.12 2.82
C ARG A 205 7.88 -8.27 1.62
N VAL A 206 8.80 -9.22 1.67
CA VAL A 206 9.75 -9.56 0.61
C VAL A 206 9.37 -10.92 0.04
N PHE A 207 8.96 -10.98 -1.21
CA PHE A 207 8.61 -12.23 -1.90
C PHE A 207 9.66 -12.60 -2.95
N ARG A 208 10.08 -13.86 -2.95
CA ARG A 208 10.94 -14.47 -3.97
C ARG A 208 10.09 -15.46 -4.75
N GLU A 209 9.57 -15.02 -5.89
CA GLU A 209 8.53 -15.74 -6.63
C GLU A 209 7.29 -16.00 -5.75
N ASP A 210 6.96 -17.25 -5.40
CA ASP A 210 5.85 -17.58 -4.50
C ASP A 210 6.24 -17.70 -3.01
N GLU A 211 7.53 -17.66 -2.69
CA GLU A 211 8.08 -17.77 -1.32
C GLU A 211 8.14 -16.41 -0.60
N LEU A 212 7.90 -16.38 0.71
CA LEU A 212 7.96 -15.19 1.57
C LEU A 212 9.27 -15.19 2.37
N VAL A 213 10.19 -14.28 2.04
CA VAL A 213 11.57 -14.23 2.56
C VAL A 213 11.69 -13.39 3.84
N SER A 214 10.96 -12.27 3.93
CA SER A 214 11.03 -11.38 5.11
C SER A 214 9.74 -10.58 5.31
N GLU A 215 9.37 -10.36 6.57
CA GLU A 215 8.26 -9.51 7.00
C GLU A 215 8.77 -8.47 8.02
N MET A 216 8.55 -7.19 7.74
CA MET A 216 9.03 -6.06 8.53
C MET A 216 7.84 -5.15 8.88
N THR A 217 7.41 -5.17 10.14
CA THR A 217 6.27 -4.38 10.60
C THR A 217 6.66 -2.92 10.87
N GLU A 218 5.95 -2.00 10.23
CA GLU A 218 5.99 -0.56 10.49
C GLU A 218 4.75 -0.11 11.29
N ASN A 219 4.68 1.19 11.59
CA ASN A 219 3.69 1.77 12.50
C ASN A 219 2.43 2.31 11.80
N GLU A 220 2.35 2.23 10.47
CA GLU A 220 1.34 2.87 9.63
C GLU A 220 1.41 2.33 8.19
N THR A 221 0.36 2.52 7.41
CA THR A 221 0.25 2.10 5.99
C THR A 221 1.44 2.55 5.12
N VAL A 222 1.99 1.60 4.33
CA VAL A 222 3.20 1.78 3.52
C VAL A 222 2.87 2.37 2.15
N THR A 223 2.92 3.70 2.04
CA THR A 223 2.43 4.46 0.88
C THR A 223 3.36 4.50 -0.34
N SER A 224 4.66 4.27 -0.16
CA SER A 224 5.65 4.20 -1.23
C SER A 224 6.89 3.44 -0.76
N LEU A 225 7.49 2.69 -1.69
CA LEU A 225 8.76 1.97 -1.56
C LEU A 225 9.63 2.36 -2.78
N CYS A 226 10.95 2.37 -2.60
CA CYS A 226 11.88 2.70 -3.67
C CYS A 226 13.21 1.95 -3.47
N HIS A 227 13.69 1.24 -4.49
CA HIS A 227 15.01 0.62 -4.50
C HIS A 227 16.09 1.71 -4.57
N MET A 228 17.21 1.50 -3.87
CA MET A 228 18.35 2.44 -3.88
C MET A 228 19.57 1.79 -4.52
N TYR A 229 20.13 0.76 -3.89
CA TYR A 229 21.21 -0.07 -4.45
C TYR A 229 21.37 -1.35 -3.61
N GLY A 230 21.69 -2.49 -4.24
CA GLY A 230 21.78 -3.79 -3.56
C GLY A 230 20.53 -4.05 -2.70
N SER A 231 20.72 -4.46 -1.45
CA SER A 231 19.65 -4.71 -0.48
C SER A 231 19.03 -3.47 0.17
N ARG A 232 19.34 -2.26 -0.30
CA ARG A 232 18.85 -1.00 0.29
C ARG A 232 17.64 -0.44 -0.42
N PHE A 233 16.66 -0.04 0.39
CA PHE A 233 15.42 0.57 -0.09
C PHE A 233 14.92 1.68 0.86
N GLY A 234 14.40 2.75 0.24
CA GLY A 234 13.67 3.80 0.92
C GLY A 234 12.21 3.42 1.10
N TYR A 235 11.60 3.84 2.22
CA TYR A 235 10.19 3.61 2.52
C TYR A 235 9.50 4.86 3.05
N ALA A 236 8.19 4.99 2.81
CA ALA A 236 7.39 6.14 3.23
C ALA A 236 5.98 5.77 3.69
N LEU A 237 5.61 6.22 4.89
CA LEU A 237 4.33 5.90 5.55
C LEU A 237 3.33 7.07 5.48
N ALA A 238 2.03 6.76 5.58
CA ALA A 238 0.96 7.77 5.53
C ALA A 238 1.03 8.82 6.66
N ASN A 239 1.64 8.49 7.80
CA ASN A 239 1.88 9.42 8.92
C ASN A 239 3.03 10.42 8.67
N GLY A 240 3.66 10.40 7.49
CA GLY A 240 4.78 11.28 7.15
C GLY A 240 6.13 10.86 7.74
N THR A 241 6.24 9.59 8.14
CA THR A 241 7.54 8.93 8.39
C THR A 241 8.17 8.52 7.06
N VAL A 242 9.46 8.78 6.90
CA VAL A 242 10.29 8.34 5.77
C VAL A 242 11.60 7.80 6.32
N GLY A 243 12.12 6.71 5.76
CA GLY A 243 13.38 6.12 6.20
C GLY A 243 14.03 5.22 5.16
N VAL A 244 15.14 4.60 5.55
CA VAL A 244 15.90 3.64 4.75
C VAL A 244 16.09 2.34 5.52
N TYR A 245 15.90 1.24 4.82
CA TYR A 245 16.25 -0.12 5.23
C TYR A 245 17.44 -0.65 4.43
N ASP A 246 18.23 -1.50 5.06
CA ASP A 246 19.20 -2.39 4.42
C ASP A 246 18.89 -3.80 4.93
N ARG A 247 18.38 -4.67 4.05
CA ARG A 247 17.70 -5.92 4.44
C ARG A 247 16.63 -5.62 5.51
N SER A 248 16.56 -6.40 6.59
CA SER A 248 15.64 -6.19 7.72
C SER A 248 16.11 -5.12 8.73
N ALA A 249 17.24 -4.45 8.50
CA ALA A 249 17.80 -3.46 9.43
C ALA A 249 17.47 -2.01 9.02
N ARG A 250 16.76 -1.28 9.88
CA ARG A 250 16.39 0.13 9.66
C ARG A 250 17.58 1.05 9.98
N TYR A 251 18.14 1.72 8.96
CA TYR A 251 19.33 2.57 9.11
C TYR A 251 19.00 3.91 9.76
N TRP A 252 18.01 4.62 9.22
CA TRP A 252 17.45 5.83 9.81
C TRP A 252 15.99 5.98 9.40
N ARG A 253 15.28 6.82 10.17
CA ARG A 253 13.96 7.34 9.82
C ARG A 253 13.81 8.76 10.35
N ILE A 254 12.94 9.52 9.70
CA ILE A 254 12.48 10.84 10.14
C ILE A 254 10.96 10.85 10.16
N LYS A 255 10.36 11.67 11.01
CA LYS A 255 8.95 12.04 10.96
C LYS A 255 8.87 13.57 10.96
N ARG A 256 8.34 14.18 9.89
CA ARG A 256 8.40 15.64 9.71
C ARG A 256 7.18 16.36 10.27
N PHE A 257 7.32 16.89 11.48
CA PHE A 257 6.49 17.99 11.94
C PHE A 257 6.83 19.27 11.18
N SER A 258 5.86 19.79 10.42
CA SER A 258 5.90 21.18 9.93
C SER A 258 5.51 22.14 11.05
N GLY A 259 6.35 22.21 12.08
CA GLY A 259 6.22 23.16 13.17
C GLY A 259 6.46 24.58 12.70
N GLN A 260 5.40 25.26 12.26
CA GLN A 260 5.41 26.72 12.22
C GLN A 260 5.21 27.22 13.65
N ASN A 261 6.30 27.62 14.30
CA ASN A 261 6.29 28.10 15.68
C ASN A 261 5.22 29.17 15.87
N ARG A 262 4.25 28.89 16.73
CA ARG A 262 3.20 29.83 17.16
C ARG A 262 3.17 29.96 18.69
N MET A 263 4.36 30.08 19.28
CA MET A 263 4.60 30.46 20.67
C MET A 263 4.28 31.96 20.87
N ASP A 264 3.01 32.34 20.70
CA ASP A 264 2.52 33.73 20.78
C ASP A 264 1.11 33.83 21.42
N VAL A 265 0.68 32.81 22.19
CA VAL A 265 -0.62 32.82 22.93
C VAL A 265 -0.51 32.12 24.30
N LEU A 266 0.35 32.62 25.20
CA LEU A 266 0.42 32.18 26.61
C LEU A 266 0.59 33.36 27.61
N ASP A 267 0.20 34.57 27.21
CA ASP A 267 0.41 35.81 27.99
C ASP A 267 -0.92 36.54 28.31
N GLN A 268 -1.97 35.75 28.61
CA GLN A 268 -3.25 36.22 29.17
C GLN A 268 -3.76 35.22 30.21
N ASP A 269 -4.24 35.72 31.36
CA ASP A 269 -4.64 34.89 32.50
C ASP A 269 -5.80 33.93 32.18
N PRO A 270 -5.74 32.65 32.59
CA PRO A 270 -6.84 31.72 32.40
C PRO A 270 -8.00 32.04 33.36
N LEU A 271 -9.16 32.41 32.78
CA LEU A 271 -10.42 32.48 33.53
C LEU A 271 -10.77 31.08 34.09
N PRO A 272 -11.20 30.98 35.36
CA PRO A 272 -11.52 29.68 35.97
C PRO A 272 -12.82 29.13 35.36
N GLY A 273 -12.72 28.13 34.49
CA GLY A 273 -13.90 27.49 33.90
C GLY A 273 -13.69 26.42 32.83
N LEU A 274 -12.54 26.39 32.14
CA LEU A 274 -12.19 25.31 31.20
C LEU A 274 -10.87 24.66 31.61
N ALA A 275 -10.93 23.38 31.96
CA ALA A 275 -9.78 22.53 32.26
C ALA A 275 -9.99 21.12 31.67
N ASP A 276 -10.44 21.07 30.41
CA ASP A 276 -10.54 19.89 29.53
C ASP A 276 -10.48 20.40 28.08
N LEU A 277 -9.27 20.66 27.57
CA LEU A 277 -8.99 20.94 26.16
C LEU A 277 -7.61 20.37 25.80
N ASP A 278 -7.57 19.59 24.72
CA ASP A 278 -6.49 18.63 24.47
C ASP A 278 -5.16 19.25 24.05
N LEU A 279 -4.11 18.92 24.80
CA LEU A 279 -2.72 19.22 24.42
C LEU A 279 -2.17 18.20 23.39
N CYS A 280 -2.87 17.09 23.14
CA CYS A 280 -2.45 16.01 22.24
C CYS A 280 -2.49 16.39 20.76
N ASP A 281 -3.42 17.28 20.36
CA ASP A 281 -3.67 17.67 18.96
C ASP A 281 -2.50 18.46 18.32
N CYS A 282 -1.45 18.75 19.10
CA CYS A 282 -0.23 19.43 18.66
C CYS A 282 0.75 18.53 17.86
N LEU A 283 0.67 17.20 18.00
CA LEU A 283 1.73 16.26 17.58
C LEU A 283 1.30 15.29 16.47
N GLN A 284 0.57 15.79 15.46
CA GLN A 284 0.41 15.10 14.17
C GLN A 284 1.17 15.80 13.03
N SER A 285 1.92 15.02 12.26
CA SER A 285 2.73 15.45 11.12
C SER A 285 1.84 15.77 9.92
N LYS A 286 1.40 17.03 9.84
CA LYS A 286 0.42 17.52 8.84
C LYS A 286 0.82 17.39 7.37
N ASN A 287 2.03 16.89 7.08
CA ASN A 287 2.49 16.60 5.73
C ASN A 287 3.06 15.19 5.65
N HIS A 288 2.61 14.43 4.66
CA HIS A 288 3.13 13.12 4.32
C HIS A 288 3.96 13.17 3.03
N ALA A 289 4.74 12.12 2.80
CA ALA A 289 5.41 11.91 1.53
C ALA A 289 4.36 11.44 0.48
N MET A 290 4.40 12.07 -0.68
CA MET A 290 3.53 11.71 -1.82
C MET A 290 4.20 10.68 -2.71
N SER A 291 5.51 10.83 -2.90
CA SER A 291 6.37 9.98 -3.73
C SER A 291 7.79 10.09 -3.19
N ILE A 292 8.51 8.97 -3.21
CA ILE A 292 9.95 8.87 -3.01
C ILE A 292 10.59 8.27 -4.26
N HIS A 293 11.82 8.67 -4.56
CA HIS A 293 12.63 8.13 -5.66
C HIS A 293 14.12 8.19 -5.26
N ALA A 294 14.95 7.28 -5.76
CA ALA A 294 16.38 7.23 -5.49
C ALA A 294 17.17 7.83 -6.65
N PHE A 295 18.03 8.82 -6.41
CA PHE A 295 18.79 9.49 -7.47
C PHE A 295 20.09 10.07 -6.94
N ASP A 296 21.20 9.90 -7.66
CA ASP A 296 22.49 10.56 -7.35
C ASP A 296 22.41 12.02 -7.83
N LEU A 297 22.12 12.93 -6.89
CA LEU A 297 21.99 14.36 -7.12
C LEU A 297 23.31 15.12 -6.86
N ASP A 298 24.28 14.47 -6.23
CA ASP A 298 25.55 15.03 -5.73
C ASP A 298 26.76 14.70 -6.64
N ALA A 299 26.63 13.66 -7.47
CA ALA A 299 27.63 13.03 -8.32
C ALA A 299 28.80 12.37 -7.57
N ASP A 300 28.58 11.83 -6.36
CA ASP A 300 29.58 11.01 -5.67
C ASP A 300 29.53 9.52 -6.05
N GLY A 301 28.43 9.05 -6.65
CA GLY A 301 28.20 7.65 -7.03
C GLY A 301 27.29 6.87 -6.07
N VAL A 302 26.72 7.50 -5.05
CA VAL A 302 25.71 6.94 -4.14
C VAL A 302 24.40 7.71 -4.32
N VAL A 303 23.28 7.00 -4.48
CA VAL A 303 21.96 7.63 -4.67
C VAL A 303 21.42 8.21 -3.37
N GLU A 304 20.89 9.44 -3.41
CA GLU A 304 20.08 10.01 -2.33
C GLU A 304 18.63 9.52 -2.39
N LEU A 305 17.99 9.47 -1.22
CA LEU A 305 16.53 9.34 -1.14
C LEU A 305 15.89 10.72 -1.37
N ILE A 306 15.32 10.91 -2.55
CA ILE A 306 14.54 12.11 -2.91
C ILE A 306 13.11 11.92 -2.41
N THR A 307 12.60 12.88 -1.63
CA THR A 307 11.24 12.86 -1.07
C THR A 307 10.42 14.06 -1.54
N GLY A 308 9.29 13.79 -2.19
CA GLY A 308 8.27 14.78 -2.53
C GLY A 308 7.17 14.84 -1.47
N TRP A 309 6.99 16.00 -0.83
CA TRP A 309 6.06 16.19 0.29
C TRP A 309 4.71 16.82 -0.14
N SER A 310 3.66 16.54 0.63
CA SER A 310 2.29 17.00 0.36
C SER A 310 2.09 18.53 0.37
N ASN A 311 3.07 19.31 0.85
CA ASN A 311 3.11 20.78 0.82
C ASN A 311 3.90 21.36 -0.37
N GLY A 312 4.35 20.51 -1.30
CA GLY A 312 5.17 20.92 -2.45
C GLY A 312 6.67 20.98 -2.17
N LYS A 313 7.12 20.74 -0.93
CA LYS A 313 8.54 20.66 -0.63
C LYS A 313 9.17 19.41 -1.28
N ILE A 314 10.38 19.56 -1.80
CA ILE A 314 11.27 18.47 -2.19
C ILE A 314 12.47 18.48 -1.22
N ASP A 315 12.91 17.32 -0.72
CA ASP A 315 14.27 17.19 -0.18
C ASP A 315 14.98 15.91 -0.63
N ALA A 316 16.29 16.03 -0.91
CA ALA A 316 17.21 14.91 -1.13
C ALA A 316 17.98 14.62 0.16
N ARG A 317 18.17 13.35 0.48
CA ARG A 317 18.75 12.91 1.75
C ARG A 317 19.83 11.87 1.56
N SER A 318 20.93 12.03 2.31
CA SER A 318 21.96 10.99 2.37
C SER A 318 21.35 9.68 2.84
N GLU A 319 21.56 8.63 2.06
CA GLU A 319 21.18 7.26 2.39
C GLU A 319 21.69 6.84 3.77
N ARG A 320 22.89 7.29 4.17
CA ARG A 320 23.55 6.81 5.39
C ARG A 320 23.09 7.51 6.67
N THR A 321 22.67 8.77 6.60
CA THR A 321 22.41 9.62 7.79
C THR A 321 21.05 10.30 7.81
N GLY A 322 20.30 10.31 6.71
CA GLY A 322 19.05 11.06 6.56
C GLY A 322 19.21 12.58 6.53
N GLU A 323 20.43 13.09 6.57
CA GLU A 323 20.75 14.53 6.50
C GLU A 323 20.36 15.11 5.13
N VAL A 324 19.91 16.37 5.11
CA VAL A 324 19.35 17.01 3.91
C VAL A 324 20.45 17.64 3.06
N ILE A 325 20.74 17.04 1.92
CA ILE A 325 21.75 17.51 0.95
C ILE A 325 21.14 18.60 0.04
N PHE A 326 19.92 18.39 -0.46
CA PHE A 326 19.20 19.36 -1.30
C PHE A 326 17.78 19.62 -0.78
N LYS A 327 17.26 20.83 -1.06
CA LYS A 327 15.91 21.27 -0.73
C LYS A 327 15.40 22.26 -1.78
N ASP A 328 14.15 22.10 -2.22
CA ASP A 328 13.40 23.09 -3.01
C ASP A 328 11.90 23.04 -2.64
N ASN A 329 11.10 23.97 -3.17
CA ASN A 329 9.66 24.04 -2.95
C ASN A 329 8.91 24.37 -4.26
N LEU A 330 8.01 23.48 -4.67
CA LEU A 330 6.99 23.71 -5.69
C LEU A 330 5.86 24.59 -5.11
N LEU A 331 4.96 25.11 -5.97
CA LEU A 331 3.85 25.96 -5.51
C LEU A 331 2.68 25.17 -4.89
N SER A 332 2.65 23.85 -5.07
CA SER A 332 1.58 22.94 -4.67
C SER A 332 2.14 21.51 -4.50
N SER A 333 1.36 20.62 -3.88
CA SER A 333 1.74 19.24 -3.54
C SER A 333 2.52 18.53 -4.65
N VAL A 334 3.56 17.78 -4.29
CA VAL A 334 4.32 16.95 -5.25
C VAL A 334 3.45 15.76 -5.68
N ALA A 335 3.26 15.56 -6.98
CA ALA A 335 2.50 14.41 -7.50
C ALA A 335 3.38 13.18 -7.69
N GLY A 336 4.59 13.37 -8.21
CA GLY A 336 5.57 12.31 -8.43
C GLY A 336 6.96 12.86 -8.68
N VAL A 337 7.96 12.13 -8.21
CA VAL A 337 9.38 12.32 -8.52
C VAL A 337 9.82 11.12 -9.34
N VAL A 338 10.46 11.36 -10.48
CA VAL A 338 10.90 10.33 -11.45
C VAL A 338 12.20 10.78 -12.10
N GLU A 339 12.93 9.88 -12.75
CA GLU A 339 14.15 10.18 -13.50
C GLU A 339 14.00 9.97 -15.02
N GLY A 340 14.89 10.57 -15.79
CA GLY A 340 15.01 10.34 -17.24
C GLY A 340 15.78 11.45 -17.96
N ASP A 341 16.49 11.15 -19.05
CA ASP A 341 17.16 12.16 -19.91
C ASP A 341 16.15 12.91 -20.79
N TYR A 342 15.34 13.75 -20.17
CA TYR A 342 14.26 14.49 -20.81
C TYR A 342 14.71 15.43 -21.94
N ARG A 343 15.99 15.83 -21.94
CA ARG A 343 16.59 16.79 -22.89
C ARG A 343 17.43 16.15 -23.99
N LEU A 344 17.68 14.84 -23.93
CA LEU A 344 18.58 14.12 -24.84
C LEU A 344 20.02 14.67 -24.83
N ASP A 345 20.55 14.96 -23.63
CA ASP A 345 21.96 15.36 -23.44
C ASP A 345 22.86 14.27 -22.84
N GLY A 346 22.36 13.03 -22.78
CA GLY A 346 23.08 11.83 -22.32
C GLY A 346 23.17 11.72 -20.79
N GLN A 347 22.46 12.56 -20.04
CA GLN A 347 22.52 12.62 -18.58
C GLN A 347 21.12 12.44 -17.99
N GLN A 348 20.98 11.49 -17.05
CA GLN A 348 19.74 11.32 -16.32
C GLN A 348 19.42 12.58 -15.51
N GLN A 349 18.16 13.00 -15.54
CA GLN A 349 17.68 14.19 -14.84
C GLN A 349 16.61 13.81 -13.84
N LEU A 350 16.66 14.44 -12.68
CA LEU A 350 15.63 14.34 -11.66
C LEU A 350 14.45 15.23 -12.06
N ILE A 351 13.28 14.65 -12.30
CA ILE A 351 12.06 15.35 -12.73
C ILE A 351 11.05 15.33 -11.59
N CYS A 352 10.76 16.51 -11.04
CA CYS A 352 9.76 16.67 -9.97
C CYS A 352 8.49 17.29 -10.54
N THR A 353 7.35 16.63 -10.32
CA THR A 353 6.03 17.07 -10.81
C THR A 353 5.12 17.47 -9.66
N SER A 354 4.29 18.50 -9.86
CA SER A 354 3.27 18.96 -8.91
C SER A 354 1.86 18.56 -9.35
N VAL A 355 0.94 18.39 -8.39
CA VAL A 355 -0.49 18.10 -8.63
C VAL A 355 -1.15 19.13 -9.54
N ASP A 356 -0.68 20.38 -9.54
CA ASP A 356 -1.17 21.44 -10.43
C ASP A 356 -0.44 21.49 -11.79
N GLY A 357 0.34 20.48 -12.18
CA GLY A 357 1.01 20.39 -13.49
C GLY A 357 2.26 21.26 -13.64
N GLU A 358 2.80 21.83 -12.56
CA GLU A 358 4.15 22.39 -12.59
C GLU A 358 5.18 21.26 -12.60
N VAL A 359 6.18 21.31 -13.47
CA VAL A 359 7.24 20.31 -13.57
C VAL A 359 8.60 21.01 -13.63
N ARG A 360 9.57 20.54 -12.84
CA ARG A 360 10.95 21.04 -12.79
C ARG A 360 11.94 19.89 -12.99
N GLY A 361 12.97 20.11 -13.79
CA GLY A 361 14.05 19.15 -14.02
C GLY A 361 15.39 19.65 -13.47
N TYR A 362 16.19 18.76 -12.88
CA TYR A 362 17.51 19.04 -12.32
C TYR A 362 18.55 18.05 -12.87
N LEU A 363 19.78 18.50 -13.10
CA LEU A 363 20.94 17.62 -13.25
C LEU A 363 21.62 17.37 -11.89
N PRO A 364 22.39 16.26 -11.76
CA PRO A 364 23.34 16.09 -10.68
C PRO A 364 24.34 17.25 -10.57
N ALA A 365 24.85 17.49 -9.37
CA ALA A 365 25.83 18.55 -9.09
C ALA A 365 27.20 18.21 -9.71
N SER A 366 27.55 18.83 -10.84
CA SER A 366 28.88 18.63 -11.41
C SER A 366 30.00 19.06 -10.44
N LYS A 367 31.10 18.31 -10.43
CA LYS A 367 32.24 18.53 -9.51
C LYS A 367 32.88 19.91 -9.66
N GLU A 368 32.69 20.57 -10.82
CA GLU A 368 33.12 21.95 -11.08
C GLU A 368 32.17 23.01 -10.47
N LEU A 369 30.87 22.70 -10.35
CA LEU A 369 29.87 23.60 -9.77
C LEU A 369 30.00 23.67 -8.23
N LYS A 370 30.37 22.54 -7.61
CA LYS A 370 30.77 22.47 -6.19
C LYS A 370 31.87 23.50 -5.88
N GLY A 371 32.88 23.67 -6.74
CA GLY A 371 34.01 24.56 -6.50
C GLY A 371 33.77 26.08 -6.65
N ASN A 372 32.59 26.55 -7.08
CA ASN A 372 32.36 27.97 -7.38
C ASN A 372 31.05 28.57 -6.80
N LEU A 373 30.04 27.77 -6.45
CA LEU A 373 28.73 28.26 -5.97
C LEU A 373 28.19 27.52 -4.74
N MET A 374 28.92 26.54 -4.23
CA MET A 374 28.74 25.98 -2.89
C MET A 374 29.96 26.34 -2.06
N ASP A 375 29.79 27.23 -1.09
CA ASP A 375 30.42 27.08 0.22
C ASP A 375 29.82 28.13 1.18
N SER A 376 30.15 29.41 1.01
CA SER A 376 29.88 30.47 2.01
C SER A 376 28.47 30.54 2.61
N ALA A 377 27.38 30.18 1.94
CA ALA A 377 26.06 30.12 2.58
C ALA A 377 25.86 28.88 3.46
N ALA A 378 26.31 27.70 2.99
CA ALA A 378 26.18 26.43 3.70
C ALA A 378 27.25 26.30 4.80
N GLU A 379 28.49 26.73 4.53
CA GLU A 379 29.53 26.87 5.53
C GLU A 379 29.10 27.79 6.67
N GLN A 380 28.51 28.97 6.39
CA GLN A 380 28.10 29.88 7.46
C GLN A 380 26.93 29.30 8.28
N ASP A 381 26.06 28.49 7.70
CA ASP A 381 25.05 27.73 8.45
C ASP A 381 25.68 26.62 9.32
N LEU A 382 26.64 25.86 8.79
CA LEU A 382 27.38 24.84 9.54
C LEU A 382 28.23 25.46 10.66
N ILE A 383 28.94 26.55 10.39
CA ILE A 383 29.70 27.35 11.37
C ILE A 383 28.75 27.92 12.42
N ARG A 384 27.56 28.38 12.03
CA ARG A 384 26.52 28.86 12.95
C ARG A 384 26.04 27.74 13.87
N GLU A 385 25.74 26.55 13.35
CA GLU A 385 25.35 25.38 14.14
C GLU A 385 26.48 24.93 15.08
N LEU A 386 27.70 24.76 14.57
CA LEU A 386 28.87 24.40 15.38
C LEU A 386 29.18 25.46 16.46
N SER A 387 28.97 26.75 16.17
CA SER A 387 29.08 27.83 17.17
C SER A 387 28.00 27.73 18.26
N GLN A 388 26.82 27.19 17.93
CA GLN A 388 25.71 27.01 18.85
C GLN A 388 25.93 25.75 19.69
N ARG A 389 26.36 24.64 19.09
CA ARG A 389 26.79 23.43 19.79
C ARG A 389 27.95 23.72 20.75
N LYS A 390 28.95 24.51 20.32
CA LYS A 390 30.03 25.02 21.19
C LYS A 390 29.51 25.88 22.35
N ARG A 391 28.55 26.77 22.11
CA ARG A 391 27.92 27.58 23.19
C ARG A 391 27.16 26.69 24.18
N ASN A 392 26.43 25.69 23.69
CA ASN A 392 25.71 24.74 24.55
C ASN A 392 26.68 23.94 25.43
N LEU A 393 27.76 23.39 24.86
CA LEU A 393 28.80 22.66 25.61
C LEU A 393 29.53 23.55 26.63
N LEU A 394 29.72 24.85 26.34
CA LEU A 394 30.29 25.81 27.30
C LEU A 394 29.31 26.19 28.43
N LEU A 395 28.00 26.20 28.16
CA LEU A 395 26.98 26.36 29.20
C LEU A 395 26.90 25.10 30.08
N GLU A 396 26.97 23.91 29.48
CA GLU A 396 27.00 22.62 30.19
C GLU A 396 28.24 22.48 31.10
N LEU A 397 29.43 22.81 30.58
CA LEU A 397 30.67 22.86 31.38
C LEU A 397 30.54 23.84 32.55
N ARG A 398 29.98 25.03 32.31
CA ARG A 398 29.71 26.00 33.37
C ARG A 398 28.73 25.47 34.41
N ASN A 399 27.67 24.78 33.99
CA ASN A 399 26.71 24.16 34.92
C ASN A 399 27.42 23.11 35.80
N TYR A 400 28.34 22.31 35.26
CA TYR A 400 29.14 21.39 36.07
C TYR A 400 30.06 22.11 37.06
N GLU A 401 30.75 23.18 36.64
CA GLU A 401 31.56 23.98 37.57
C GLU A 401 30.72 24.62 38.68
N ASP A 402 29.58 25.24 38.33
CA ASP A 402 28.74 25.96 39.28
C ASP A 402 28.01 24.99 40.22
N ASN A 403 27.65 23.78 39.76
CA ASN A 403 27.22 22.67 40.62
C ASN A 403 28.33 22.20 41.59
N ALA A 404 29.57 22.07 41.13
CA ALA A 404 30.70 21.69 41.98
C ALA A 404 31.00 22.75 43.07
N LYS A 405 30.81 24.03 42.77
CA LYS A 405 30.89 25.15 43.73
C LYS A 405 29.71 25.16 44.72
N SER A 406 28.54 24.68 44.30
CA SER A 406 27.29 24.72 45.09
C SER A 406 27.06 23.49 45.99
N ALA A 407 27.91 22.46 45.89
CA ALA A 407 27.73 21.16 46.56
C ALA A 407 27.70 21.20 48.11
N SER A 408 28.01 22.34 48.74
CA SER A 408 27.95 22.54 50.19
C SER A 408 26.65 23.17 50.69
N ASP A 409 25.75 23.66 49.82
CA ASP A 409 24.61 24.49 50.23
C ASP A 409 23.27 23.96 49.68
N THR A 410 22.56 23.18 50.51
CA THR A 410 21.33 22.45 50.13
C THR A 410 20.08 23.35 50.00
N GLY A 411 20.24 24.67 49.94
CA GLY A 411 19.15 25.64 49.78
C GLY A 411 18.78 25.99 48.33
N GLY A 412 19.48 25.44 47.32
CA GLY A 412 19.30 25.79 45.91
C GLY A 412 17.92 25.43 45.34
N MET A 413 17.24 26.40 44.73
CA MET A 413 15.95 26.20 44.06
C MET A 413 16.09 25.23 42.88
N GLY A 414 15.53 24.03 43.00
CA GLY A 414 15.53 22.99 41.95
C GLY A 414 16.55 21.87 42.12
N VAL A 415 17.42 21.91 43.13
CA VAL A 415 18.41 20.85 43.39
C VAL A 415 17.73 19.56 43.83
N ILE A 416 18.15 18.42 43.25
CA ILE A 416 17.75 17.06 43.66
C ILE A 416 18.94 16.28 44.24
N PRO A 417 18.71 15.24 45.07
CA PRO A 417 19.78 14.36 45.51
C PRO A 417 20.45 13.62 44.34
N ALA A 418 21.79 13.63 44.29
CA ALA A 418 22.56 13.04 43.18
C ALA A 418 22.43 11.51 43.05
N ASN A 419 21.90 10.82 44.06
CA ASN A 419 21.57 9.39 44.01
C ASN A 419 20.15 9.09 43.48
N THR A 420 19.40 10.10 43.03
CA THR A 420 18.04 9.90 42.52
C THR A 420 18.09 9.12 41.21
N GLN A 421 17.47 7.94 41.20
CA GLN A 421 17.35 7.08 40.03
C GLN A 421 15.87 6.80 39.73
N LEU A 422 15.54 6.56 38.47
CA LEU A 422 14.19 6.21 38.05
C LEU A 422 14.04 4.68 38.04
N GLN A 423 13.24 4.15 38.96
CA GLN A 423 12.87 2.74 39.01
C GLN A 423 11.58 2.54 38.22
N THR A 424 11.54 1.52 37.37
CA THR A 424 10.40 1.26 36.47
C THR A 424 10.06 -0.22 36.47
N ALA A 425 8.78 -0.55 36.66
CA ALA A 425 8.27 -1.92 36.61
C ALA A 425 7.06 -1.99 35.67
N LEU A 426 6.94 -3.09 34.93
CA LEU A 426 5.75 -3.45 34.15
C LEU A 426 5.00 -4.54 34.90
N ALA A 427 3.69 -4.41 35.03
CA ALA A 427 2.82 -5.45 35.61
C ALA A 427 1.53 -5.56 34.82
N VAL A 428 1.03 -6.78 34.63
CA VAL A 428 -0.29 -7.02 34.00
C VAL A 428 -1.39 -6.74 35.04
N ARG A 429 -2.51 -6.13 34.61
CA ARG A 429 -3.66 -5.84 35.47
C ARG A 429 -4.98 -6.26 34.80
N ALA A 430 -5.66 -7.24 35.41
CA ALA A 430 -7.07 -7.53 35.20
C ALA A 430 -7.97 -6.28 35.24
N ALA A 431 -9.15 -6.35 34.60
CA ALA A 431 -10.13 -5.26 34.59
C ALA A 431 -10.68 -4.96 36.00
N GLY A 432 -10.61 -3.69 36.40
CA GLY A 432 -11.19 -3.19 37.64
C GLY A 432 -12.56 -2.53 37.43
N PRO A 433 -13.33 -2.25 38.50
CA PRO A 433 -14.69 -1.69 38.41
C PRO A 433 -14.76 -0.27 37.82
N ALA A 434 -13.63 0.40 37.61
CA ALA A 434 -13.52 1.74 37.04
C ALA A 434 -12.54 1.85 35.86
N GLN A 435 -11.85 0.75 35.48
CA GLN A 435 -10.75 0.81 34.51
C GLN A 435 -10.62 -0.53 33.77
N LYS A 436 -10.52 -0.47 32.43
CA LYS A 436 -10.27 -1.65 31.59
C LYS A 436 -8.95 -2.33 31.96
N ALA A 437 -8.83 -3.61 31.63
CA ALA A 437 -7.58 -4.35 31.77
C ALA A 437 -6.45 -3.69 30.96
N HIS A 438 -5.23 -3.67 31.51
CA HIS A 438 -4.09 -2.95 30.94
C HIS A 438 -2.76 -3.47 31.47
N VAL A 439 -1.66 -3.11 30.80
CA VAL A 439 -0.31 -3.20 31.37
C VAL A 439 -0.06 -1.92 32.18
N GLU A 440 0.19 -2.07 33.48
CA GLU A 440 0.55 -0.97 34.38
C GLU A 440 2.07 -0.74 34.35
N LEU A 441 2.49 0.35 33.72
CA LEU A 441 3.85 0.87 33.85
C LEU A 441 3.96 1.73 35.11
N SER A 442 4.59 1.19 36.14
CA SER A 442 4.92 1.91 37.38
C SER A 442 6.29 2.59 37.24
N ILE A 443 6.35 3.90 37.50
CA ILE A 443 7.55 4.73 37.42
C ILE A 443 7.73 5.42 38.79
N CYS A 444 8.72 4.99 39.56
CA CYS A 444 8.98 5.47 40.92
C CYS A 444 10.39 6.09 41.06
N THR A 445 10.57 7.00 42.01
CA THR A 445 11.88 7.42 42.55
C THR A 445 12.05 6.92 43.98
N PRO A 446 13.26 6.51 44.41
CA PRO A 446 13.50 5.96 45.76
C PRO A 446 13.64 7.04 46.85
N ASN A 447 13.75 8.32 46.47
CA ASN A 447 13.93 9.46 47.34
C ASN A 447 12.60 10.23 47.54
N GLU A 448 12.55 11.21 48.44
CA GLU A 448 11.38 12.10 48.66
C GLU A 448 11.07 13.07 47.48
N THR A 449 11.75 12.90 46.35
CA THR A 449 11.47 13.60 45.09
C THR A 449 10.07 13.27 44.58
N ILE A 450 9.42 14.23 43.92
CA ILE A 450 8.17 13.99 43.19
C ILE A 450 8.42 13.86 41.69
N ILE A 451 7.53 13.12 41.02
CA ILE A 451 7.38 13.11 39.56
C ILE A 451 6.28 14.11 39.20
N ARG A 452 6.66 15.19 38.50
CA ARG A 452 5.74 16.27 38.11
C ARG A 452 4.95 15.97 36.84
N ALA A 453 5.60 15.27 35.90
CA ALA A 453 5.04 14.83 34.63
C ALA A 453 5.83 13.64 34.10
N VAL A 454 5.21 12.85 33.23
CA VAL A 454 5.87 11.82 32.41
C VAL A 454 5.41 11.98 30.98
N LEU A 455 6.33 12.06 30.03
CA LEU A 455 6.04 11.83 28.61
C LEU A 455 6.55 10.44 28.25
N ILE A 456 5.72 9.61 27.65
CA ILE A 456 6.10 8.31 27.10
C ILE A 456 5.96 8.40 25.60
N PHE A 457 7.06 8.31 24.87
CA PHE A 457 7.07 8.15 23.42
C PHE A 457 7.05 6.66 23.10
N ALA A 458 6.07 6.23 22.31
CA ALA A 458 5.92 4.86 21.85
C ALA A 458 5.11 4.86 20.56
N GLU A 459 5.38 3.91 19.68
CA GLU A 459 4.79 3.86 18.35
C GLU A 459 3.70 2.79 18.28
N GLY A 460 2.64 3.02 17.50
CA GLY A 460 1.50 2.11 17.36
C GLY A 460 0.63 1.89 18.60
N ILE A 461 1.05 2.33 19.80
CA ILE A 461 0.35 2.10 21.08
C ILE A 461 -0.61 3.23 21.46
N PHE A 462 -0.29 4.49 21.10
CA PHE A 462 -1.05 5.67 21.54
C PHE A 462 -1.75 6.37 20.37
N GLU A 463 -2.77 7.17 20.67
CA GLU A 463 -3.38 8.10 19.71
C GLU A 463 -2.42 9.27 19.43
N GLY A 464 -1.43 9.03 18.56
CA GLY A 464 -0.31 9.93 18.29
C GLY A 464 1.03 9.23 18.46
N GLU A 465 2.05 9.95 18.95
CA GLU A 465 3.39 9.39 19.22
C GLU A 465 3.81 9.43 20.69
N SER A 466 3.07 10.18 21.52
CA SER A 466 3.42 10.42 22.91
C SER A 466 2.20 10.48 23.81
N HIS A 467 2.22 9.72 24.90
CA HIS A 467 1.25 9.86 25.98
C HIS A 467 1.83 10.71 27.11
N VAL A 468 1.09 11.72 27.56
CA VAL A 468 1.55 12.68 28.59
C VAL A 468 0.73 12.51 29.85
N VAL A 469 1.37 12.06 30.93
CA VAL A 469 0.76 11.91 32.25
C VAL A 469 1.21 13.05 33.15
N HIS A 470 0.29 13.95 33.49
CA HIS A 470 0.53 15.11 34.36
C HIS A 470 -0.39 15.03 35.58
N PRO A 471 0.09 14.52 36.73
CA PRO A 471 -0.70 14.51 37.96
C PRO A 471 -1.08 15.93 38.42
N SER A 472 -2.29 16.07 38.97
CA SER A 472 -2.71 17.33 39.58
C SER A 472 -1.83 17.67 40.77
N THR A 473 -1.73 18.95 41.14
CA THR A 473 -0.89 19.42 42.25
C THR A 473 -1.21 18.76 43.59
N HIS A 474 -2.42 18.20 43.74
CA HIS A 474 -2.86 17.48 44.93
C HIS A 474 -2.54 15.97 44.91
N SER A 475 -2.24 15.39 43.75
CA SER A 475 -1.87 13.97 43.60
C SER A 475 -0.37 13.73 43.30
N LEU A 476 0.48 14.75 43.45
CA LEU A 476 1.93 14.65 43.25
C LEU A 476 2.61 13.71 44.25
N SER A 477 3.18 12.63 43.72
CA SER A 477 3.85 11.54 44.44
C SER A 477 5.28 11.32 43.90
N GLY A 478 6.07 10.52 44.62
CA GLY A 478 7.33 9.96 44.11
C GLY A 478 7.13 8.72 43.22
N CYS A 479 5.90 8.33 42.91
CA CYS A 479 5.63 7.24 41.96
C CYS A 479 4.31 7.41 41.20
N VAL A 480 4.41 7.43 39.87
CA VAL A 480 3.30 7.54 38.92
C VAL A 480 3.10 6.18 38.26
N ARG A 481 1.84 5.79 38.02
CA ARG A 481 1.50 4.54 37.34
C ARG A 481 0.65 4.86 36.12
N VAL A 482 0.98 4.26 34.97
CA VAL A 482 0.44 4.60 33.67
C VAL A 482 -0.17 3.35 33.02
N PRO A 483 -1.44 3.37 32.62
CA PRO A 483 -2.04 2.26 31.89
C PRO A 483 -1.61 2.28 30.41
N ILE A 484 -1.21 1.12 29.90
CA ILE A 484 -0.81 0.92 28.51
C ILE A 484 -1.62 -0.25 27.94
N VAL A 485 -2.16 -0.09 26.72
CA VAL A 485 -3.02 -1.08 26.05
C VAL A 485 -2.56 -1.22 24.58
N PRO A 486 -1.52 -2.03 24.29
CA PRO A 486 -1.04 -2.23 22.92
C PRO A 486 -2.09 -2.92 22.03
N PRO A 487 -2.38 -2.41 20.82
CA PRO A 487 -3.45 -2.96 19.97
C PRO A 487 -3.06 -4.25 19.23
N LYS A 488 -1.77 -4.43 18.90
CA LYS A 488 -1.19 -5.64 18.27
C LYS A 488 -0.13 -6.27 19.18
N ASP A 489 0.22 -7.53 18.91
CA ASP A 489 1.27 -8.27 19.62
C ASP A 489 2.63 -8.16 18.93
N ILE A 490 3.25 -6.99 19.16
CA ILE A 490 4.53 -6.56 18.60
C ILE A 490 5.38 -6.06 19.78
N PRO A 491 6.69 -6.37 19.85
CA PRO A 491 7.56 -5.77 20.86
C PRO A 491 7.76 -4.27 20.57
N VAL A 492 7.56 -3.40 21.57
CA VAL A 492 7.63 -1.93 21.39
C VAL A 492 8.52 -1.30 22.46
N ASP A 493 9.42 -0.42 22.03
CA ASP A 493 10.26 0.36 22.94
C ASP A 493 9.54 1.63 23.43
N LEU A 494 9.39 1.74 24.75
CA LEU A 494 8.83 2.90 25.43
C LEU A 494 9.97 3.85 25.84
N HIS A 495 10.11 4.99 25.16
CA HIS A 495 11.08 6.03 25.55
C HIS A 495 10.41 7.00 26.53
N ILE A 496 10.77 6.89 27.80
CA ILE A 496 10.13 7.56 28.93
C ILE A 496 10.97 8.78 29.34
N LYS A 497 10.36 9.97 29.36
CA LYS A 497 10.96 11.23 29.86
C LYS A 497 10.20 11.70 31.10
N ALA A 498 10.75 11.42 32.28
CA ALA A 498 10.13 11.73 33.57
C ALA A 498 10.70 13.02 34.17
N PHE A 499 9.82 13.95 34.58
CA PHE A 499 10.17 15.25 35.14
C PHE A 499 10.20 15.15 36.66
N VAL A 500 11.39 15.16 37.25
CA VAL A 500 11.63 14.89 38.68
C VAL A 500 12.09 16.17 39.40
N GLY A 501 11.59 16.42 40.61
CA GLY A 501 12.00 17.58 41.40
C GLY A 501 11.32 17.69 42.77
N GLY A 502 11.37 18.89 43.36
CA GLY A 502 10.67 19.24 44.60
C GLY A 502 9.25 19.79 44.35
N LYS A 503 8.37 19.66 45.34
CA LYS A 503 6.93 20.04 45.25
C LYS A 503 6.67 21.52 44.91
N SER A 504 7.57 22.41 45.29
CA SER A 504 7.51 23.86 45.03
C SER A 504 8.51 24.33 43.97
N SER A 505 9.15 23.41 43.23
CA SER A 505 10.15 23.79 42.23
C SER A 505 9.50 24.34 40.95
N THR A 506 10.16 25.31 40.34
CA THR A 506 9.89 25.79 38.97
C THR A 506 10.75 25.09 37.92
N GLN A 507 11.84 24.45 38.34
CA GLN A 507 12.77 23.70 37.48
C GLN A 507 12.75 22.21 37.86
N PHE A 508 12.81 21.33 36.86
CA PHE A 508 12.74 19.89 37.03
C PHE A 508 13.84 19.21 36.20
N HIS A 509 14.42 18.14 36.73
CA HIS A 509 15.34 17.29 35.99
C HIS A 509 14.54 16.34 35.11
N VAL A 510 14.88 16.25 33.83
CA VAL A 510 14.30 15.26 32.91
C VAL A 510 15.18 14.02 32.94
N PHE A 511 14.64 12.92 33.47
CA PHE A 511 15.26 11.60 33.40
C PHE A 511 14.74 10.86 32.18
N GLU A 512 15.65 10.43 31.31
CA GLU A 512 15.33 9.64 30.12
C GLU A 512 15.70 8.17 30.36
N ILE A 513 14.74 7.26 30.14
CA ILE A 513 14.94 5.80 30.21
C ILE A 513 14.15 5.14 29.08
N THR A 514 14.68 4.06 28.51
CA THR A 514 13.97 3.23 27.54
C THR A 514 13.57 1.91 28.19
N ARG A 515 12.34 1.45 27.95
CA ARG A 515 11.85 0.13 28.38
C ARG A 515 11.11 -0.57 27.27
N GLN A 516 11.60 -1.74 26.89
CA GLN A 516 10.91 -2.61 25.94
C GLN A 516 9.68 -3.27 26.60
N LEU A 517 8.56 -3.24 25.90
CA LEU A 517 7.37 -4.01 26.18
C LEU A 517 7.43 -5.30 25.34
N PRO A 518 7.37 -6.51 25.95
CA PRO A 518 7.43 -7.78 25.23
C PRO A 518 6.27 -8.00 24.26
N ARG A 519 6.49 -8.83 23.24
CA ARG A 519 5.53 -9.12 22.15
C ARG A 519 4.13 -9.46 22.68
N PHE A 520 4.02 -10.37 23.64
CA PHE A 520 2.76 -10.85 24.21
C PHE A 520 2.50 -10.25 25.60
N SER A 521 2.53 -8.91 25.69
CA SER A 521 2.32 -8.18 26.97
C SER A 521 0.87 -8.21 27.50
N MET A 522 -0.11 -8.47 26.64
CA MET A 522 -1.55 -8.37 26.96
C MET A 522 -2.17 -9.68 27.50
N TYR A 523 -1.34 -10.56 28.08
CA TYR A 523 -1.72 -11.91 28.50
C TYR A 523 -1.40 -12.12 29.98
N GLU A 524 -2.44 -12.30 30.80
CA GLU A 524 -2.31 -12.44 32.25
C GLU A 524 -2.11 -13.92 32.63
N PHE A 525 -0.94 -14.24 33.19
CA PHE A 525 -0.61 -15.61 33.61
C PHE A 525 -1.58 -16.11 34.69
N THR A 526 -2.21 -17.26 34.43
CA THR A 526 -3.26 -17.85 35.26
C THR A 526 -2.81 -19.25 35.70
N ALA A 527 -2.36 -19.38 36.94
CA ALA A 527 -1.70 -20.59 37.45
C ALA A 527 -2.61 -21.83 37.50
N GLU A 528 -3.90 -21.66 37.80
CA GLU A 528 -4.91 -22.72 37.77
C GLU A 528 -6.19 -22.18 37.11
N THR A 529 -6.66 -22.83 36.04
CA THR A 529 -7.85 -22.41 35.31
C THR A 529 -8.95 -23.47 35.43
N ALA A 530 -10.05 -23.12 36.10
CA ALA A 530 -11.22 -24.00 36.26
C ALA A 530 -12.24 -23.92 35.08
N ALA A 531 -11.92 -23.14 34.04
CA ALA A 531 -12.72 -23.04 32.83
C ALA A 531 -12.46 -24.21 31.86
N ALA A 532 -13.36 -24.43 30.91
CA ALA A 532 -13.09 -25.34 29.79
C ALA A 532 -11.93 -24.80 28.93
N PRO A 533 -11.08 -25.67 28.34
CA PRO A 533 -10.12 -25.24 27.34
C PRO A 533 -10.84 -24.68 26.10
N PRO A 534 -10.22 -23.75 25.35
CA PRO A 534 -10.80 -23.22 24.12
C PRO A 534 -10.95 -24.32 23.06
N SER A 535 -11.83 -24.08 22.09
CA SER A 535 -12.17 -25.04 21.05
C SER A 535 -11.11 -25.15 19.96
N GLY A 536 -10.48 -24.02 19.62
CA GLY A 536 -9.39 -23.95 18.64
C GLY A 536 -8.07 -24.47 19.20
N TRP A 537 -7.30 -25.15 18.34
CA TRP A 537 -5.97 -25.66 18.67
C TRP A 537 -5.07 -25.79 17.44
N VAL A 538 -3.76 -25.66 17.67
CA VAL A 538 -2.69 -26.00 16.73
C VAL A 538 -1.64 -26.84 17.44
N THR A 539 -1.17 -27.89 16.79
CA THR A 539 -0.18 -28.85 17.32
C THR A 539 0.92 -29.11 16.29
N PHE A 540 2.17 -29.10 16.76
CA PHE A 540 3.37 -29.28 15.92
C PHE A 540 4.49 -29.98 16.68
N GLY A 541 5.44 -30.57 15.96
CA GLY A 541 6.58 -31.28 16.54
C GLY A 541 7.85 -30.42 16.55
N ILE A 542 8.54 -30.36 17.69
CA ILE A 542 9.82 -29.65 17.85
C ILE A 542 10.90 -30.62 18.34
N SER A 543 12.07 -30.60 17.71
CA SER A 543 13.24 -31.41 18.06
C SER A 543 14.14 -30.79 19.15
N GLU A 544 13.62 -29.87 19.97
CA GLU A 544 14.38 -29.10 20.96
C GLU A 544 13.98 -29.35 22.43
N ARG A 545 14.84 -28.90 23.34
CA ARG A 545 14.68 -29.05 24.79
C ARG A 545 13.55 -28.15 25.30
N PRO A 546 12.63 -28.65 26.14
CA PRO A 546 11.56 -27.84 26.74
C PRO A 546 12.05 -26.57 27.45
N GLN A 547 13.27 -26.59 27.98
CA GLN A 547 13.90 -25.42 28.61
C GLN A 547 14.13 -24.24 27.64
N ARG A 548 14.29 -24.46 26.32
CA ARG A 548 14.30 -23.35 25.35
C ARG A 548 12.92 -22.72 25.18
N VAL A 549 11.85 -23.52 25.18
CA VAL A 549 10.46 -23.02 25.14
C VAL A 549 10.14 -22.23 26.42
N VAL A 550 10.62 -22.71 27.58
CA VAL A 550 10.53 -21.97 28.85
C VAL A 550 11.32 -20.65 28.80
N MET A 551 12.52 -20.60 28.23
CA MET A 551 13.25 -19.34 28.01
C MET A 551 12.49 -18.38 27.09
N TRP A 552 11.88 -18.87 26.01
CA TRP A 552 11.06 -18.09 25.08
C TRP A 552 9.82 -17.49 25.77
N LEU A 553 9.12 -18.27 26.61
CA LEU A 553 8.00 -17.79 27.44
C LEU A 553 8.44 -16.64 28.35
N ASN A 554 9.54 -16.82 29.09
CA ASN A 554 10.08 -15.82 30.01
C ASN A 554 10.64 -14.56 29.31
N GLN A 555 10.85 -14.57 27.99
CA GLN A 555 11.28 -13.41 27.21
C GLN A 555 10.10 -12.66 26.55
N ASN A 556 9.07 -13.37 26.10
CA ASN A 556 7.99 -12.78 25.29
C ASN A 556 6.71 -12.42 26.08
N PHE A 557 6.55 -12.91 27.31
CA PHE A 557 5.40 -12.66 28.18
C PHE A 557 5.79 -11.91 29.48
N LEU A 558 4.85 -11.19 30.06
CA LEU A 558 5.03 -10.50 31.35
C LEU A 558 4.63 -11.41 32.53
N LEU A 559 5.56 -12.28 32.95
CA LEU A 559 5.35 -13.25 34.03
C LEU A 559 5.67 -12.63 35.43
N PRO A 560 4.80 -12.80 36.45
CA PRO A 560 5.02 -12.21 37.79
C PRO A 560 6.19 -12.84 38.57
N GLU A 561 6.31 -14.16 38.47
CA GLU A 561 7.47 -14.96 38.88
C GLU A 561 7.85 -15.82 37.68
N GLY A 562 9.15 -16.07 37.48
CA GLY A 562 9.63 -16.82 36.32
C GLY A 562 9.11 -18.25 36.32
N VAL A 563 8.61 -18.72 35.17
CA VAL A 563 8.03 -20.07 35.05
C VAL A 563 9.12 -21.09 34.70
N ASP A 564 9.12 -22.24 35.36
CA ASP A 564 10.05 -23.36 35.13
C ASP A 564 9.49 -24.46 34.19
N SER A 565 8.18 -24.49 33.94
CA SER A 565 7.46 -25.53 33.19
C SER A 565 6.91 -25.04 31.85
N PRO A 566 6.91 -25.87 30.78
CA PRO A 566 6.35 -25.49 29.48
C PRO A 566 4.82 -25.60 29.41
N GLU A 567 4.16 -25.99 30.51
CA GLU A 567 2.70 -25.96 30.66
C GLU A 567 2.30 -24.64 31.31
N VAL A 568 1.62 -23.78 30.56
CA VAL A 568 1.18 -22.44 30.99
C VAL A 568 -0.20 -22.09 30.44
N THR A 569 -0.97 -21.29 31.18
CA THR A 569 -2.25 -20.78 30.71
C THR A 569 -2.34 -19.28 31.00
N PHE A 570 -2.91 -18.53 30.06
CA PHE A 570 -3.03 -17.09 30.09
C PHE A 570 -4.46 -16.66 29.73
N THR A 571 -4.89 -15.52 30.27
CA THR A 571 -6.13 -14.85 29.88
C THR A 571 -5.79 -13.60 29.04
N SER A 572 -6.37 -13.45 27.85
CA SER A 572 -6.19 -12.28 26.99
C SER A 572 -6.92 -11.06 27.57
N LEU A 573 -6.19 -9.98 27.83
CA LEU A 573 -6.75 -8.74 28.34
C LEU A 573 -7.55 -7.93 27.29
N ARG A 574 -7.40 -8.23 25.99
CA ARG A 574 -8.16 -7.54 24.93
C ARG A 574 -9.58 -8.07 24.79
N GLY A 575 -9.75 -9.40 24.78
CA GLY A 575 -11.02 -10.07 24.47
C GLY A 575 -11.53 -11.06 25.53
N GLY A 576 -10.76 -11.35 26.57
CA GLY A 576 -11.12 -12.36 27.59
C GLY A 576 -10.94 -13.82 27.14
N GLY A 577 -10.47 -14.07 25.92
CA GLY A 577 -10.17 -15.40 25.40
C GLY A 577 -9.02 -16.07 26.16
N LEU A 578 -9.08 -17.40 26.27
CA LEU A 578 -8.05 -18.20 26.91
C LEU A 578 -6.95 -18.60 25.90
N LEU A 579 -5.70 -18.60 26.36
CA LEU A 579 -4.55 -19.15 25.68
C LEU A 579 -3.91 -20.20 26.59
N SER A 580 -3.75 -21.44 26.13
CA SER A 580 -3.04 -22.49 26.87
C SER A 580 -1.96 -23.09 26.00
N ILE A 581 -0.75 -23.21 26.52
CA ILE A 581 0.42 -23.77 25.83
C ILE A 581 0.92 -24.94 26.66
N SER A 582 1.15 -26.08 26.02
CA SER A 582 1.79 -27.25 26.65
C SER A 582 2.75 -27.95 25.70
N MET A 583 3.74 -28.64 26.27
CA MET A 583 4.74 -29.42 25.53
C MET A 583 4.82 -30.83 26.10
N ALA A 584 4.47 -31.82 25.28
CA ALA A 584 4.62 -33.22 25.64
C ALA A 584 6.10 -33.64 25.64
N VAL A 585 6.43 -34.65 26.46
CA VAL A 585 7.78 -35.23 26.57
C VAL A 585 8.33 -35.77 25.24
N ALA A 586 7.45 -36.02 24.25
CA ALA A 586 7.79 -36.43 22.90
C ALA A 586 8.23 -35.27 21.97
N GLY A 587 8.33 -34.03 22.45
CA GLY A 587 8.68 -32.84 21.66
C GLY A 587 7.49 -32.17 20.96
N GLN A 588 6.28 -32.72 21.11
CA GLN A 588 5.06 -32.17 20.53
C GLN A 588 4.56 -30.98 21.37
N VAL A 589 4.44 -29.80 20.75
CA VAL A 589 3.84 -28.60 21.35
C VAL A 589 2.40 -28.47 20.87
N THR A 590 1.49 -28.19 21.79
CA THR A 590 0.09 -27.85 21.51
C THR A 590 -0.20 -26.46 22.07
N VAL A 591 -0.67 -25.57 21.19
CA VAL A 591 -1.22 -24.27 21.55
C VAL A 591 -2.74 -24.34 21.38
N ARG A 592 -3.48 -23.96 22.42
CA ARG A 592 -4.95 -23.91 22.43
C ARG A 592 -5.42 -22.48 22.60
N THR A 593 -6.16 -21.99 21.63
CA THR A 593 -6.84 -20.69 21.63
C THR A 593 -7.87 -20.67 20.50
N ASP A 594 -8.95 -19.90 20.66
CA ASP A 594 -9.94 -19.72 19.60
C ASP A 594 -9.53 -18.64 18.57
N ASP A 595 -8.41 -17.95 18.80
CA ASP A 595 -7.86 -16.87 17.96
C ASP A 595 -6.78 -17.40 16.99
N VAL A 596 -7.07 -17.35 15.70
CA VAL A 596 -6.20 -17.87 14.63
C VAL A 596 -4.98 -16.98 14.39
N ASP A 597 -5.12 -15.66 14.53
CA ASP A 597 -4.00 -14.72 14.33
C ASP A 597 -2.96 -14.89 15.44
N LEU A 598 -3.45 -14.98 16.70
CA LEU A 598 -2.61 -15.27 17.86
C LEU A 598 -1.91 -16.62 17.74
N ALA A 599 -2.62 -17.66 17.29
CA ALA A 599 -2.01 -18.97 17.05
C ALA A 599 -0.89 -18.91 16.00
N GLY A 600 -1.08 -18.14 14.92
CA GLY A 600 -0.04 -17.87 13.92
C GLY A 600 1.16 -17.14 14.49
N ASP A 601 0.96 -16.00 15.16
CA ASP A 601 2.06 -15.21 15.74
C ASP A 601 2.86 -15.99 16.80
N LEU A 602 2.22 -16.87 17.58
CA LEU A 602 2.90 -17.77 18.52
C LEU A 602 3.75 -18.84 17.80
N VAL A 603 3.23 -19.44 16.72
CA VAL A 603 3.98 -20.40 15.89
C VAL A 603 5.20 -19.73 15.23
N GLN A 604 5.00 -18.57 14.58
CA GLN A 604 6.09 -17.85 13.90
C GLN A 604 7.17 -17.38 14.88
N SER A 605 6.78 -16.76 16.00
CA SER A 605 7.75 -16.26 16.98
C SER A 605 8.47 -17.36 17.77
N LEU A 606 7.92 -18.57 17.85
CA LEU A 606 8.62 -19.73 18.40
C LEU A 606 9.55 -20.38 17.35
N ALA A 607 9.12 -20.51 16.10
CA ALA A 607 9.97 -21.02 15.00
C ALA A 607 11.20 -20.13 14.80
N SER A 608 11.02 -18.82 14.73
CA SER A 608 12.10 -17.82 14.63
C SER A 608 13.07 -17.89 15.82
N PHE A 609 12.58 -17.98 17.07
CA PHE A 609 13.44 -18.10 18.26
C PHE A 609 14.24 -19.41 18.32
N LEU A 610 13.73 -20.47 17.71
CA LEU A 610 14.40 -21.76 17.65
C LEU A 610 15.29 -21.94 16.41
N ALA A 611 15.19 -21.03 15.42
CA ALA A 611 15.77 -21.15 14.09
C ALA A 611 15.32 -22.44 13.39
N ILE A 612 14.00 -22.58 13.20
CA ILE A 612 13.36 -23.69 12.50
C ILE A 612 12.86 -23.20 11.15
N GLU A 613 13.55 -23.62 10.09
CA GLU A 613 13.24 -23.34 8.68
C GLU A 613 11.84 -23.88 8.32
N ASP A 614 11.66 -25.21 8.34
CA ASP A 614 10.42 -25.91 7.99
C ASP A 614 9.67 -26.43 9.23
N LEU A 615 8.40 -26.02 9.41
CA LEU A 615 7.53 -26.49 10.50
C LEU A 615 6.09 -26.75 10.03
N SER A 616 5.77 -28.02 9.80
CA SER A 616 4.40 -28.49 9.58
C SER A 616 3.58 -28.52 10.87
N ALA A 617 2.41 -27.90 10.87
CA ALA A 617 1.45 -27.94 11.97
C ALA A 617 0.09 -28.56 11.55
N GLU A 618 -0.56 -29.23 12.49
CA GLU A 618 -1.95 -29.69 12.40
C GLU A 618 -2.83 -28.75 13.25
N ALA A 619 -3.93 -28.25 12.70
CA ALA A 619 -4.77 -27.26 13.37
C ALA A 619 -6.26 -27.42 13.06
N ASP A 620 -7.11 -27.05 14.01
CA ASP A 620 -8.56 -27.00 13.88
C ASP A 620 -9.11 -25.80 14.68
N PHE A 621 -10.05 -25.06 14.08
CA PHE A 621 -10.65 -23.84 14.63
C PHE A 621 -12.15 -23.78 14.28
N PRO A 622 -13.00 -24.62 14.92
CA PRO A 622 -14.37 -24.84 14.45
C PRO A 622 -15.21 -23.56 14.31
N GLY A 623 -15.16 -22.67 15.31
CA GLY A 623 -15.91 -21.40 15.27
C GLY A 623 -15.46 -20.47 14.14
N TYR A 624 -14.16 -20.38 13.86
CA TYR A 624 -13.64 -19.57 12.75
C TYR A 624 -14.01 -20.18 11.39
N PHE A 625 -14.00 -21.52 11.27
CA PHE A 625 -14.44 -22.18 10.04
C PHE A 625 -15.96 -22.06 9.81
N GLU A 626 -16.78 -22.05 10.87
CA GLU A 626 -18.21 -21.74 10.77
C GLU A 626 -18.45 -20.26 10.39
N GLU A 627 -17.70 -19.31 10.93
CA GLU A 627 -17.78 -17.89 10.51
C GLU A 627 -17.33 -17.70 9.06
N LEU A 628 -16.22 -18.31 8.65
CA LEU A 628 -15.72 -18.29 7.27
C LEU A 628 -16.73 -18.93 6.31
N GLN A 629 -17.34 -20.07 6.68
CA GLN A 629 -18.42 -20.68 5.91
C GLN A 629 -19.66 -19.78 5.86
N THR A 630 -19.93 -19.02 6.93
CA THR A 630 -21.06 -18.08 7.00
C THR A 630 -20.82 -16.85 6.13
N THR A 631 -19.65 -16.21 6.15
CA THR A 631 -19.34 -15.08 5.27
C THR A 631 -19.32 -15.50 3.79
N LEU A 632 -18.84 -16.71 3.49
CA LEU A 632 -18.95 -17.35 2.17
C LEU A 632 -20.39 -17.74 1.78
N THR A 633 -21.35 -17.72 2.71
CA THR A 633 -22.78 -17.95 2.47
C THR A 633 -23.62 -16.67 2.50
N GLU A 634 -23.24 -15.64 3.26
CA GLU A 634 -23.84 -14.29 3.20
C GLU A 634 -23.46 -13.60 1.88
N ALA A 635 -22.30 -13.96 1.31
CA ALA A 635 -21.96 -13.77 -0.09
C ALA A 635 -22.88 -14.49 -1.10
N SER A 636 -24.00 -15.10 -0.65
CA SER A 636 -25.08 -15.61 -1.49
C SER A 636 -26.47 -15.09 -1.09
N LEU A 637 -26.59 -14.03 -0.28
CA LEU A 637 -27.88 -13.54 0.23
C LEU A 637 -28.05 -12.01 0.13
N VAL A 638 -28.09 -11.51 -1.10
CA VAL A 638 -28.61 -10.16 -1.43
C VAL A 638 -29.90 -10.36 -2.27
N PRO A 639 -31.04 -9.74 -1.90
CA PRO A 639 -32.34 -10.38 -2.09
C PRO A 639 -32.85 -10.50 -3.53
N GLU A 640 -33.56 -11.61 -3.79
CA GLU A 640 -34.25 -11.90 -5.05
C GLU A 640 -35.17 -10.74 -5.49
N CYS A 641 -34.88 -10.11 -6.63
CA CYS A 641 -35.89 -9.41 -7.42
C CYS A 641 -36.75 -10.41 -8.22
N SER A 642 -37.40 -11.33 -7.48
CA SER A 642 -38.60 -12.08 -7.85
C SER A 642 -38.73 -12.62 -9.29
N PHE A 643 -38.37 -13.88 -9.54
CA PHE A 643 -39.23 -14.75 -10.37
C PHE A 643 -39.02 -16.27 -10.20
N ASN A 644 -40.15 -16.97 -10.02
CA ASN A 644 -40.45 -18.41 -10.15
C ASN A 644 -39.34 -19.48 -10.09
N GLN A 645 -39.57 -20.41 -9.16
CA GLN A 645 -39.07 -21.79 -9.18
C GLN A 645 -39.44 -22.55 -10.48
N THR A 646 -38.44 -23.02 -11.23
CA THR A 646 -38.42 -24.37 -11.85
C THR A 646 -37.07 -24.68 -12.49
N LEU A 647 -36.26 -25.56 -11.88
CA LEU A 647 -35.33 -26.50 -12.55
C LEU A 647 -34.58 -27.40 -11.54
N GLY A 648 -35.32 -28.12 -10.69
CA GLY A 648 -34.78 -29.29 -9.99
C GLY A 648 -34.86 -30.54 -10.86
N HIS A 649 -33.98 -31.53 -10.63
CA HIS A 649 -33.87 -32.82 -11.33
C HIS A 649 -33.28 -32.84 -12.75
N VAL A 650 -31.94 -32.75 -12.85
CA VAL A 650 -31.11 -33.74 -13.57
C VAL A 650 -29.83 -33.99 -12.71
N TYR A 651 -29.08 -35.06 -12.97
CA TYR A 651 -27.75 -35.38 -12.38
C TYR A 651 -27.69 -35.86 -10.92
N THR A 652 -28.41 -36.93 -10.60
CA THR A 652 -28.12 -37.81 -9.43
C THR A 652 -28.11 -39.29 -9.82
N SER A 653 -27.36 -39.66 -10.86
CA SER A 653 -27.32 -41.05 -11.37
C SER A 653 -26.03 -41.44 -12.11
N LEU A 654 -24.88 -41.30 -11.45
CA LEU A 654 -23.67 -42.10 -11.70
C LEU A 654 -22.89 -42.22 -10.36
N TRP A 655 -21.86 -43.06 -10.31
CA TRP A 655 -21.11 -43.42 -9.09
C TRP A 655 -21.89 -44.23 -8.04
N LYS A 656 -22.01 -45.54 -8.28
CA LYS A 656 -22.21 -46.54 -7.21
C LYS A 656 -20.96 -47.41 -7.07
N GLU A 657 -20.43 -47.41 -5.84
CA GLU A 657 -19.72 -48.49 -5.14
C GLU A 657 -18.89 -49.52 -5.92
N THR A 658 -17.59 -49.57 -5.60
CA THR A 658 -16.87 -50.83 -5.37
C THR A 658 -16.12 -50.75 -4.03
N PRO A 659 -16.25 -51.74 -3.12
CA PRO A 659 -15.60 -51.71 -1.80
C PRO A 659 -14.21 -52.39 -1.85
N GLY A 660 -13.16 -51.80 -1.27
CA GLY A 660 -11.85 -52.45 -1.34
C GLY A 660 -10.58 -51.83 -0.74
N ARG A 661 -10.60 -50.79 0.10
CA ARG A 661 -9.42 -50.38 0.90
C ARG A 661 -9.81 -49.58 2.15
N THR A 662 -9.02 -49.71 3.22
CA THR A 662 -9.29 -49.12 4.55
C THR A 662 -8.16 -48.20 4.99
N GLN A 663 -8.21 -46.96 4.53
CA GLN A 663 -7.60 -45.74 5.10
C GLN A 663 -8.18 -44.53 4.32
N ASP A 664 -7.92 -43.30 4.77
CA ASP A 664 -8.36 -42.05 4.13
C ASP A 664 -9.89 -41.83 4.00
N THR A 665 -10.62 -41.86 5.13
CA THR A 665 -12.09 -41.66 5.13
C THR A 665 -12.63 -40.49 5.97
N PHE A 666 -11.78 -39.53 6.38
CA PHE A 666 -12.22 -38.36 7.16
C PHE A 666 -12.39 -37.08 6.30
N PHE A 667 -11.36 -36.69 5.54
CA PHE A 667 -11.40 -35.49 4.67
C PHE A 667 -12.52 -35.53 3.60
N GLN A 668 -12.95 -36.71 3.17
CA GLN A 668 -13.84 -36.87 2.01
C GLN A 668 -15.35 -36.77 2.32
N LYS A 669 -15.75 -36.50 3.59
CA LYS A 669 -17.18 -36.52 4.00
C LYS A 669 -17.76 -35.22 4.53
N SER A 670 -16.94 -34.22 4.88
CA SER A 670 -17.43 -32.90 5.33
C SER A 670 -17.71 -31.94 4.17
N TRP A 671 -16.87 -31.99 3.13
CA TRP A 671 -16.94 -31.06 2.00
C TRP A 671 -18.14 -31.31 1.09
N GLY A 672 -19.25 -30.63 1.40
CA GLY A 672 -20.40 -30.44 0.50
C GLY A 672 -20.09 -29.56 -0.71
N SER A 673 -19.00 -29.87 -1.42
CA SER A 673 -18.40 -29.08 -2.50
C SER A 673 -19.43 -28.65 -3.57
N SER A 674 -20.40 -29.51 -3.88
CA SER A 674 -21.48 -29.27 -4.85
C SER A 674 -22.36 -28.04 -4.57
N ARG A 675 -22.37 -27.48 -3.35
CA ARG A 675 -23.18 -26.31 -3.00
C ARG A 675 -22.46 -24.99 -3.31
N TRP A 676 -21.15 -24.95 -3.12
CA TRP A 676 -20.28 -23.77 -3.31
C TRP A 676 -20.37 -23.17 -4.71
N PHE A 677 -20.31 -24.02 -5.74
CA PHE A 677 -20.28 -23.61 -7.15
C PHE A 677 -21.44 -22.67 -7.53
N TRP A 678 -22.66 -22.94 -7.06
CA TRP A 678 -23.86 -22.19 -7.45
C TRP A 678 -23.92 -20.76 -6.89
N GLN A 679 -23.18 -20.48 -5.81
CA GLN A 679 -23.38 -19.29 -4.98
C GLN A 679 -22.44 -18.14 -5.39
N VAL A 680 -21.18 -18.44 -5.70
CA VAL A 680 -20.28 -17.43 -6.29
C VAL A 680 -20.76 -17.06 -7.70
N ASP A 681 -21.29 -18.02 -8.46
CA ASP A 681 -21.95 -17.79 -9.75
C ASP A 681 -23.16 -16.85 -9.63
N GLU A 682 -23.84 -16.79 -8.48
CA GLU A 682 -25.00 -15.91 -8.29
C GLU A 682 -24.60 -14.44 -8.25
N PHE A 683 -23.55 -14.05 -7.52
CA PHE A 683 -23.02 -12.68 -7.54
C PHE A 683 -22.53 -12.28 -8.94
N HIS A 684 -21.83 -13.17 -9.65
CA HIS A 684 -21.43 -12.91 -11.05
C HIS A 684 -22.65 -12.76 -11.96
N SER A 685 -23.67 -13.60 -11.79
CA SER A 685 -24.92 -13.53 -12.56
C SER A 685 -25.66 -12.22 -12.31
N VAL A 686 -25.77 -11.76 -11.07
CA VAL A 686 -26.38 -10.46 -10.72
C VAL A 686 -25.54 -9.30 -11.28
N HIS A 687 -24.22 -9.34 -11.16
CA HIS A 687 -23.33 -8.32 -11.71
C HIS A 687 -23.44 -8.23 -13.24
N GLN A 688 -23.44 -9.38 -13.94
CA GLN A 688 -23.59 -9.47 -15.39
C GLN A 688 -24.97 -8.97 -15.86
N LYS A 689 -26.06 -9.36 -15.17
CA LYS A 689 -27.43 -8.86 -15.44
C LYS A 689 -27.52 -7.34 -15.27
N LEU A 690 -26.95 -6.79 -14.19
CA LEU A 690 -26.93 -5.34 -13.95
C LEU A 690 -26.10 -4.61 -15.02
N ASN A 691 -24.91 -5.12 -15.39
CA ASN A 691 -24.10 -4.51 -16.45
C ASN A 691 -24.81 -4.52 -17.81
N ALA A 692 -25.52 -5.60 -18.16
CA ALA A 692 -26.33 -5.66 -19.38
C ALA A 692 -27.48 -4.64 -19.36
N ALA A 693 -28.27 -4.60 -18.29
CA ALA A 693 -29.37 -3.65 -18.13
C ALA A 693 -28.87 -2.19 -18.20
N MET A 694 -27.78 -1.87 -17.49
CA MET A 694 -27.18 -0.53 -17.50
C MET A 694 -26.60 -0.15 -18.87
N ALA A 695 -26.10 -1.11 -19.66
CA ALA A 695 -25.66 -0.87 -21.03
C ALA A 695 -26.84 -0.55 -21.97
N ASP A 696 -27.95 -1.30 -21.86
CA ASP A 696 -29.17 -1.04 -22.62
C ASP A 696 -29.82 0.30 -22.24
N HIS A 697 -29.91 0.61 -20.95
CA HIS A 697 -30.31 1.94 -20.47
C HIS A 697 -29.42 3.06 -21.03
N SER A 698 -28.09 2.87 -21.05
CA SER A 698 -27.14 3.83 -21.62
C SER A 698 -27.30 4.01 -23.14
N ASN A 699 -27.57 2.92 -23.87
CA ASN A 699 -27.85 2.96 -25.31
C ASN A 699 -29.19 3.67 -25.59
N TYR A 700 -30.21 3.43 -24.77
CA TYR A 700 -31.50 4.12 -24.87
C TYR A 700 -31.35 5.62 -24.58
N ILE A 701 -30.62 6.01 -23.53
CA ILE A 701 -30.32 7.41 -23.21
C ILE A 701 -29.58 8.10 -24.37
N ARG A 702 -28.60 7.44 -25.00
CA ARG A 702 -27.89 7.99 -26.18
C ARG A 702 -28.85 8.26 -27.35
N ASN A 703 -29.71 7.29 -27.67
CA ASN A 703 -30.73 7.44 -28.72
C ASN A 703 -31.77 8.52 -28.38
N MET A 704 -32.14 8.63 -27.11
CA MET A 704 -33.04 9.66 -26.62
C MET A 704 -32.47 11.07 -26.69
N LEU A 705 -31.17 11.26 -26.41
CA LEU A 705 -30.51 12.56 -26.55
C LEU A 705 -30.53 13.04 -27.99
N VAL A 706 -30.25 12.14 -28.95
CA VAL A 706 -30.36 12.45 -30.39
C VAL A 706 -31.80 12.87 -30.76
N GLN A 707 -32.82 12.14 -30.29
CA GLN A 707 -34.23 12.49 -30.55
C GLN A 707 -34.69 13.77 -29.83
N ALA A 708 -34.12 14.10 -28.67
CA ALA A 708 -34.42 15.33 -27.95
C ALA A 708 -33.80 16.55 -28.66
N GLU A 709 -32.59 16.39 -29.20
CA GLU A 709 -31.89 17.42 -29.96
C GLU A 709 -32.49 17.62 -31.36
N ASP A 710 -32.89 16.55 -32.05
CA ASP A 710 -33.65 16.61 -33.31
C ASP A 710 -34.98 17.37 -33.13
N ALA A 711 -35.75 17.04 -32.08
CA ALA A 711 -36.96 17.77 -31.72
C ALA A 711 -36.67 19.25 -31.32
N ARG A 712 -35.48 19.55 -30.78
CA ARG A 712 -35.04 20.93 -30.48
C ARG A 712 -34.66 21.69 -31.74
N LEU A 713 -34.03 21.04 -32.72
CA LEU A 713 -33.67 21.62 -34.02
C LEU A 713 -34.89 21.88 -34.91
N MET A 714 -35.97 21.12 -34.72
CA MET A 714 -37.28 21.35 -35.35
C MET A 714 -38.23 22.27 -34.56
N ASP A 715 -37.78 22.90 -33.46
CA ASP A 715 -38.59 23.73 -32.55
C ASP A 715 -39.84 23.02 -31.93
N ASP A 716 -39.93 21.68 -31.97
CA ASP A 716 -40.98 20.94 -31.27
C ASP A 716 -40.67 20.83 -29.77
N LEU A 717 -40.92 21.94 -29.07
CA LEU A 717 -40.84 22.07 -27.63
C LEU A 717 -41.77 21.09 -26.87
N ARG A 718 -42.76 20.43 -27.51
CA ARG A 718 -43.60 19.42 -26.86
C ARG A 718 -42.91 18.06 -26.87
N SER A 719 -42.40 17.63 -28.02
CA SER A 719 -41.64 16.37 -28.13
C SER A 719 -40.31 16.47 -27.38
N MET A 720 -39.60 17.59 -27.48
CA MET A 720 -38.41 17.88 -26.67
C MET A 720 -38.70 17.72 -25.17
N LYS A 721 -39.75 18.39 -24.63
CA LYS A 721 -40.16 18.27 -23.22
C LYS A 721 -40.75 16.90 -22.85
N LYS A 722 -41.13 16.06 -23.81
CA LYS A 722 -41.46 14.64 -23.57
C LYS A 722 -40.16 13.84 -23.38
N ARG A 723 -39.20 13.95 -24.31
CA ARG A 723 -37.92 13.25 -24.24
C ARG A 723 -37.11 13.62 -22.99
N TYR A 724 -37.02 14.88 -22.59
CA TYR A 724 -36.30 15.23 -21.36
C TYR A 724 -36.96 14.68 -20.06
N ARG A 725 -38.28 14.44 -20.05
CA ARG A 725 -38.94 13.79 -18.90
C ARG A 725 -38.67 12.29 -18.88
N GLU A 726 -38.83 11.62 -20.01
CA GLU A 726 -38.48 10.20 -20.17
C GLU A 726 -37.01 9.94 -19.79
N LEU A 727 -36.08 10.79 -20.24
CA LEU A 727 -34.66 10.74 -19.89
C LEU A 727 -34.41 11.00 -18.40
N TYR A 728 -35.14 11.93 -17.76
CA TYR A 728 -35.03 12.18 -16.33
C TYR A 728 -35.41 10.97 -15.48
N HIS A 729 -36.47 10.23 -15.88
CA HIS A 729 -36.84 8.98 -15.22
C HIS A 729 -35.74 7.91 -15.39
N LEU A 730 -35.32 7.65 -16.62
CA LEU A 730 -34.27 6.66 -16.92
C LEU A 730 -32.94 6.98 -16.21
N ASN A 731 -32.56 8.25 -16.12
CA ASN A 731 -31.34 8.65 -15.40
C ASN A 731 -31.47 8.44 -13.88
N ARG A 732 -32.66 8.66 -13.30
CA ARG A 732 -32.92 8.31 -11.89
C ARG A 732 -32.84 6.80 -11.68
N ASP A 733 -33.39 6.01 -12.59
CA ASP A 733 -33.45 4.55 -12.46
C ASP A 733 -32.05 3.93 -12.65
N LEU A 734 -31.28 4.41 -13.63
CA LEU A 734 -29.86 4.07 -13.81
C LEU A 734 -28.98 4.43 -12.59
N ILE A 735 -29.28 5.53 -11.89
CA ILE A 735 -28.59 5.88 -10.62
C ILE A 735 -28.95 4.89 -9.50
N ASN A 736 -30.17 4.38 -9.47
CA ASN A 736 -30.56 3.34 -8.50
C ASN A 736 -29.86 2.01 -8.82
N GLU A 737 -29.85 1.58 -10.09
CA GLU A 737 -29.12 0.40 -10.56
C GLU A 737 -27.62 0.51 -10.27
N TYR A 738 -27.00 1.66 -10.58
CA TYR A 738 -25.61 1.94 -10.25
C TYR A 738 -25.34 1.80 -8.76
N ARG A 739 -26.21 2.35 -7.90
CA ARG A 739 -26.05 2.27 -6.43
C ARG A 739 -26.18 0.84 -5.91
N ILE A 740 -27.14 0.06 -6.44
CA ILE A 740 -27.28 -1.37 -6.11
C ILE A 740 -26.03 -2.14 -6.53
N ARG A 741 -25.55 -1.92 -7.77
CA ARG A 741 -24.32 -2.54 -8.29
C ARG A 741 -23.08 -2.16 -7.47
N SER A 742 -22.96 -0.89 -7.08
CA SER A 742 -21.83 -0.38 -6.28
C SER A 742 -21.83 -0.96 -4.86
N ASN A 743 -22.99 -1.08 -4.23
CA ASN A 743 -23.11 -1.72 -2.91
C ASN A 743 -22.78 -3.22 -2.99
N ASN A 744 -23.31 -3.91 -4.01
CA ASN A 744 -23.05 -5.33 -4.24
C ASN A 744 -21.55 -5.60 -4.49
N HIS A 745 -20.92 -4.82 -5.38
CA HIS A 745 -19.49 -4.93 -5.64
C HIS A 745 -18.63 -4.63 -4.40
N GLY A 746 -19.01 -3.66 -3.56
CA GLY A 746 -18.35 -3.40 -2.28
C GLY A 746 -18.45 -4.57 -1.30
N ALA A 747 -19.61 -5.24 -1.21
CA ALA A 747 -19.79 -6.44 -0.39
C ALA A 747 -18.97 -7.64 -0.92
N LEU A 748 -18.92 -7.81 -2.25
CA LEU A 748 -18.11 -8.84 -2.91
C LEU A 748 -16.61 -8.64 -2.65
N LEU A 749 -16.10 -7.41 -2.71
CA LEU A 749 -14.70 -7.10 -2.37
C LEU A 749 -14.39 -7.32 -0.88
N ALA A 750 -15.34 -7.03 0.02
CA ALA A 750 -15.19 -7.33 1.45
C ALA A 750 -15.16 -8.83 1.74
N CYS A 751 -15.98 -9.62 1.04
CA CYS A 751 -15.94 -11.09 1.11
C CYS A 751 -14.59 -11.63 0.60
N LEU A 752 -14.13 -11.19 -0.58
CA LEU A 752 -12.81 -11.58 -1.11
C LEU A 752 -11.68 -11.32 -0.11
N ARG A 753 -11.67 -10.14 0.53
CA ARG A 753 -10.67 -9.79 1.55
C ARG A 753 -10.65 -10.82 2.68
N SER A 754 -11.83 -11.16 3.22
CA SER A 754 -11.96 -12.17 4.29
C SER A 754 -11.43 -13.55 3.85
N VAL A 755 -11.68 -13.95 2.61
CA VAL A 755 -11.19 -15.23 2.04
C VAL A 755 -9.67 -15.22 1.84
N ASN A 756 -9.11 -14.15 1.28
CA ASN A 756 -7.67 -14.00 1.09
C ASN A 756 -6.93 -13.94 2.44
N GLN A 757 -7.50 -13.24 3.43
CA GLN A 757 -7.00 -13.23 4.81
C GLN A 757 -7.08 -14.61 5.47
N ALA A 758 -8.14 -15.39 5.25
CA ALA A 758 -8.22 -16.77 5.74
C ALA A 758 -7.13 -17.68 5.14
N ILE A 759 -6.79 -17.49 3.85
CA ILE A 759 -5.69 -18.20 3.19
C ILE A 759 -4.34 -17.79 3.79
N GLN A 760 -4.10 -16.48 3.98
CA GLN A 760 -2.86 -15.99 4.61
C GLN A 760 -2.70 -16.49 6.04
N ARG A 761 -3.77 -16.47 6.85
CA ARG A 761 -3.80 -17.04 8.21
C ARG A 761 -3.47 -18.53 8.23
N ALA A 762 -4.06 -19.31 7.33
CA ALA A 762 -3.76 -20.73 7.18
C ALA A 762 -2.29 -20.99 6.76
N GLY A 763 -1.67 -20.05 6.05
CA GLY A 763 -0.23 -20.02 5.79
C GLY A 763 0.59 -19.73 7.05
N ARG A 764 0.29 -18.64 7.78
CA ARG A 764 1.01 -18.21 8.99
C ARG A 764 0.92 -19.20 10.16
N LEU A 765 0.05 -20.21 10.10
CA LEU A 765 0.06 -21.37 11.03
C LEU A 765 1.19 -22.39 10.78
N ARG A 766 2.03 -22.20 9.75
CA ARG A 766 3.19 -23.05 9.43
C ARG A 766 4.47 -22.24 9.49
N GLY A 767 5.52 -22.77 10.09
CA GLY A 767 6.86 -22.17 9.95
C GLY A 767 7.39 -22.51 8.56
N SER A 768 7.79 -21.47 7.83
CA SER A 768 8.58 -21.54 6.60
C SER A 768 9.25 -20.17 6.48
N TYR A 769 10.46 -20.05 7.04
CA TYR A 769 11.19 -18.78 7.12
C TYR A 769 12.69 -18.95 7.36
N ASP A 770 13.45 -18.03 6.74
CA ASP A 770 14.90 -17.81 6.83
C ASP A 770 15.79 -18.84 6.11
N TRP A 771 16.62 -18.34 5.19
CA TRP A 771 17.79 -19.03 4.64
C TRP A 771 19.00 -18.10 4.83
N ASP A 772 20.04 -18.63 5.47
CA ASP A 772 21.40 -18.08 5.54
C ASP A 772 21.59 -16.68 6.18
N GLN A 773 21.50 -16.64 7.52
CA GLN A 773 22.41 -15.78 8.31
C GLN A 773 23.84 -16.35 8.34
N GLU A 774 24.51 -16.46 7.18
CA GLU A 774 25.95 -16.70 7.16
C GLU A 774 26.71 -15.47 7.69
N THR A 775 27.13 -15.53 8.96
CA THR A 775 28.12 -14.61 9.51
C THR A 775 29.44 -14.75 8.75
N GLN A 776 29.77 -13.75 7.94
CA GLN A 776 31.00 -13.73 7.14
C GLN A 776 32.27 -13.68 8.02
N ASP A 777 32.86 -14.84 8.27
CA ASP A 777 34.23 -14.97 8.77
C ASP A 777 35.20 -15.06 7.55
N PRO A 778 36.09 -14.08 7.31
CA PRO A 778 36.74 -13.92 6.02
C PRO A 778 38.02 -14.76 5.84
N LEU A 779 37.89 -16.08 5.61
CA LEU A 779 38.98 -16.94 5.12
C LEU A 779 38.44 -18.08 4.23
N GLY A 780 38.80 -18.07 2.94
CA GLY A 780 38.20 -18.98 1.94
C GLY A 780 38.77 -20.40 1.87
N GLY A 781 37.94 -21.35 1.43
CA GLY A 781 38.34 -22.71 1.05
C GLY A 781 37.26 -23.39 0.20
N GLU A 782 37.63 -23.94 -0.97
CA GLU A 782 36.70 -24.70 -1.82
C GLU A 782 36.29 -26.03 -1.17
N VAL A 783 34.99 -26.34 -1.12
CA VAL A 783 34.50 -27.70 -0.87
C VAL A 783 33.42 -28.06 -1.87
N LYS A 784 33.61 -29.17 -2.60
CA LYS A 784 32.63 -29.69 -3.57
C LYS A 784 31.66 -30.65 -2.87
N GLY A 785 30.44 -30.18 -2.58
CA GLY A 785 29.33 -31.00 -2.10
C GLY A 785 28.37 -31.38 -3.24
N GLN A 786 28.11 -32.68 -3.43
CA GLN A 786 27.20 -33.17 -4.48
C GLN A 786 26.05 -33.96 -3.86
N THR A 787 24.93 -33.28 -3.59
CA THR A 787 23.70 -33.87 -3.03
C THR A 787 22.53 -33.75 -4.00
N ARG A 788 21.64 -34.76 -3.99
CA ARG A 788 20.48 -34.82 -4.90
C ARG A 788 19.26 -34.20 -4.25
N GLY A 789 18.86 -33.02 -4.70
CA GLY A 789 17.55 -32.47 -4.39
C GLY A 789 16.43 -33.32 -5.01
N HIS A 790 15.67 -34.01 -4.16
CA HIS A 790 14.36 -34.56 -4.51
C HIS A 790 13.28 -33.61 -3.96
N THR A 791 13.09 -32.47 -4.62
CA THR A 791 12.05 -31.52 -4.25
C THR A 791 10.65 -32.04 -4.60
N CYS A 792 9.74 -32.03 -3.63
CA CYS A 792 8.33 -32.26 -3.87
C CYS A 792 7.74 -31.03 -4.56
N ARG A 793 7.64 -31.07 -5.90
CA ARG A 793 6.91 -30.05 -6.67
C ARG A 793 5.48 -29.90 -6.14
N SER A 794 5.09 -28.68 -5.81
CA SER A 794 3.70 -28.28 -5.64
C SER A 794 2.93 -28.59 -6.95
N GLY A 795 1.87 -29.39 -6.84
CA GLY A 795 1.21 -30.04 -7.98
C GLY A 795 0.31 -29.15 -8.85
N ALA A 796 0.58 -27.84 -8.96
CA ALA A 796 -0.31 -26.87 -9.60
C ALA A 796 -0.07 -26.71 -11.12
N THR A 797 1.19 -26.71 -11.57
CA THR A 797 1.58 -26.22 -12.91
C THR A 797 1.38 -27.22 -14.07
N ALA A 798 0.68 -28.34 -13.85
CA ALA A 798 0.75 -29.52 -14.73
C ALA A 798 -0.55 -29.88 -15.50
N LEU A 799 -1.59 -29.04 -15.47
CA LEU A 799 -2.91 -29.37 -16.05
C LEU A 799 -3.53 -28.34 -17.01
N TYR A 800 -2.83 -27.26 -17.39
CA TYR A 800 -3.37 -26.22 -18.28
C TYR A 800 -2.92 -26.26 -19.75
N SER A 801 -2.21 -27.32 -20.17
CA SER A 801 -1.72 -27.49 -21.55
C SER A 801 -2.66 -28.28 -22.50
N ALA A 802 -3.94 -28.42 -22.14
CA ALA A 802 -4.89 -29.29 -22.85
C ALA A 802 -6.32 -28.71 -23.02
N ALA A 803 -6.44 -27.40 -23.25
CA ALA A 803 -7.75 -26.72 -23.35
C ALA A 803 -7.80 -25.54 -24.36
N SER A 804 -7.06 -25.61 -25.48
CA SER A 804 -6.96 -24.50 -26.45
C SER A 804 -7.03 -24.88 -27.94
N GLU A 805 -7.50 -26.08 -28.29
CA GLU A 805 -7.76 -26.48 -29.68
C GLU A 805 -9.17 -27.06 -29.91
N ASP A 806 -10.21 -26.21 -29.89
CA ASP A 806 -11.36 -26.41 -30.80
C ASP A 806 -12.11 -25.10 -31.09
N THR A 807 -11.87 -24.51 -32.27
CA THR A 807 -12.94 -23.82 -33.02
C THR A 807 -12.59 -23.65 -34.50
N GLY A 808 -13.05 -24.60 -35.31
CA GLY A 808 -13.53 -24.29 -36.66
C GLY A 808 -12.66 -24.66 -37.87
N ARG A 809 -13.03 -25.80 -38.48
CA ARG A 809 -13.52 -25.85 -39.88
C ARG A 809 -14.14 -27.20 -40.21
N GLY A 810 -15.43 -27.22 -40.54
CA GLY A 810 -16.10 -28.43 -41.02
C GLY A 810 -15.77 -28.72 -42.50
N ALA A 811 -15.17 -29.88 -42.77
CA ALA A 811 -15.01 -30.41 -44.12
C ALA A 811 -15.26 -31.93 -44.15
N ARG A 812 -15.76 -32.45 -45.27
CA ARG A 812 -16.21 -33.84 -45.43
C ARG A 812 -15.02 -34.78 -45.65
N GLY A 813 -14.99 -35.92 -44.95
CA GLY A 813 -14.08 -37.04 -45.24
C GLY A 813 -14.63 -38.35 -44.66
N ARG A 814 -14.43 -39.48 -45.35
CA ARG A 814 -14.80 -40.82 -44.86
C ARG A 814 -13.55 -41.69 -44.75
N GLY A 815 -13.46 -42.42 -43.63
CA GLY A 815 -12.98 -43.80 -43.59
C GLY A 815 -11.49 -44.05 -43.46
N GLU A 816 -11.18 -45.09 -42.66
CA GLU A 816 -10.10 -46.08 -42.87
C GLU A 816 -8.63 -45.60 -42.75
N LEU A 817 -7.66 -46.39 -42.27
CA LEU A 817 -7.65 -47.57 -41.40
C LEU A 817 -6.25 -47.68 -40.73
N TRP A 818 -6.17 -48.13 -39.48
CA TRP A 818 -5.05 -48.86 -38.83
C TRP A 818 -3.62 -48.26 -38.71
N ALA A 819 -3.17 -48.15 -37.45
CA ALA A 819 -1.94 -48.72 -36.83
C ALA A 819 -0.55 -48.64 -37.51
N GLY A 820 0.52 -48.39 -36.72
CA GLY A 820 1.89 -48.67 -37.22
C GLY A 820 3.14 -48.14 -36.47
N GLN A 821 3.28 -48.41 -35.16
CA GLN A 821 4.53 -48.77 -34.49
C GLN A 821 5.91 -48.07 -34.80
N GLU A 822 6.37 -47.26 -33.82
CA GLU A 822 7.74 -47.18 -33.25
C GLU A 822 9.06 -47.03 -34.08
N ARG A 823 9.78 -45.92 -33.77
CA ARG A 823 11.24 -45.86 -33.46
C ARG A 823 12.26 -45.98 -34.66
N PRO A 824 13.60 -45.84 -34.45
CA PRO A 824 14.26 -44.52 -34.36
C PRO A 824 15.63 -44.44 -35.12
N LEU A 825 16.51 -43.49 -34.69
CA LEU A 825 17.97 -43.36 -34.94
C LEU A 825 18.47 -42.60 -36.18
N SER A 826 18.84 -41.34 -35.92
CA SER A 826 20.15 -40.71 -36.22
C SER A 826 21.09 -41.29 -37.30
N SER A 827 21.64 -40.40 -38.13
CA SER A 827 23.10 -40.31 -38.33
C SER A 827 23.52 -38.94 -38.92
N HIS A 828 24.77 -38.54 -38.65
CA HIS A 828 25.40 -37.35 -39.25
C HIS A 828 25.70 -37.56 -40.74
N LEU A 829 25.79 -36.47 -41.49
CA LEU A 829 26.91 -36.29 -42.43
C LEU A 829 27.16 -34.79 -42.71
N SER A 830 28.38 -34.35 -42.45
CA SER A 830 28.86 -33.00 -42.80
C SER A 830 29.56 -33.04 -44.15
N LEU A 831 29.41 -31.99 -44.97
CA LEU A 831 30.36 -31.69 -46.04
C LEU A 831 30.68 -30.18 -46.07
N LEU A 832 31.91 -29.86 -46.43
CA LEU A 832 32.50 -28.51 -46.47
C LEU A 832 32.57 -27.98 -47.93
N LEU A 833 33.12 -26.76 -48.06
CA LEU A 833 33.59 -26.06 -49.27
C LEU A 833 32.54 -25.16 -49.98
N LEU A 834 32.90 -23.98 -50.51
CA LEU A 834 33.87 -22.93 -50.09
C LEU A 834 33.68 -21.66 -50.96
N SER A 835 33.85 -20.45 -50.38
CA SER A 835 34.32 -19.16 -50.97
C SER A 835 33.85 -18.61 -52.35
N GLY A 836 33.61 -17.28 -52.43
CA GLY A 836 33.46 -16.52 -53.69
C GLY A 836 32.36 -15.44 -53.65
N GLU A 837 32.43 -14.35 -52.88
CA GLU A 837 33.23 -13.11 -53.05
C GLU A 837 32.76 -12.12 -54.17
N THR A 838 32.46 -10.86 -53.78
CA THR A 838 32.20 -9.66 -54.62
C THR A 838 30.90 -9.65 -55.47
N GLN A 839 30.32 -8.52 -55.95
CA GLN A 839 30.73 -7.11 -55.96
C GLN A 839 29.52 -6.13 -55.99
N GLU A 840 29.71 -4.88 -55.51
CA GLU A 840 28.86 -3.69 -55.76
C GLU A 840 28.82 -3.30 -57.26
N PRO A 841 27.73 -2.68 -57.80
CA PRO A 841 27.73 -1.21 -57.89
C PRO A 841 26.35 -0.48 -57.90
N GLY A 842 26.25 0.60 -57.14
CA GLY A 842 26.31 1.98 -57.68
C GLY A 842 25.33 2.51 -58.76
N ASP A 843 24.37 3.33 -58.30
CA ASP A 843 24.14 4.74 -58.71
C ASP A 843 23.28 5.16 -59.95
N LEU A 844 22.70 6.36 -59.81
CA LEU A 844 22.23 7.35 -60.81
C LEU A 844 20.90 7.24 -61.63
N LEU A 845 20.14 8.36 -61.51
CA LEU A 845 19.35 9.13 -62.50
C LEU A 845 17.80 9.07 -62.59
N LEU A 846 17.26 10.28 -62.80
CA LEU A 846 15.85 10.66 -63.04
C LEU A 846 15.44 10.50 -64.52
N PRO A 847 14.13 10.56 -64.80
CA PRO A 847 13.65 11.53 -65.81
C PRO A 847 12.53 12.47 -65.33
N ARG A 848 12.24 13.51 -66.13
CA ARG A 848 11.25 14.57 -65.85
C ARG A 848 10.05 14.53 -66.81
N ARG A 849 8.88 14.96 -66.31
CA ARG A 849 7.79 15.74 -66.97
C ARG A 849 7.37 15.42 -68.41
N HIS A 850 6.06 15.20 -68.62
CA HIS A 850 5.07 16.13 -69.22
C HIS A 850 3.66 15.57 -68.85
N GLN A 851 2.61 16.29 -68.42
CA GLN A 851 1.98 17.57 -68.79
C GLN A 851 0.98 17.45 -69.95
N GLU A 852 -0.33 17.60 -69.64
CA GLU A 852 -1.37 18.43 -70.32
C GLU A 852 -2.71 18.33 -69.53
N GLN A 853 -3.37 19.45 -69.15
CA GLN A 853 -4.58 20.09 -69.74
C GLN A 853 -5.92 19.31 -69.52
N GLN A 854 -7.10 19.91 -69.23
CA GLN A 854 -7.54 21.32 -69.21
C GLN A 854 -8.88 21.54 -68.41
N HIS A 855 -9.05 22.68 -67.71
CA HIS A 855 -10.31 23.45 -67.41
C HIS A 855 -11.54 22.74 -66.74
N GLN A 856 -12.44 23.38 -65.95
CA GLN A 856 -13.04 24.74 -65.96
C GLN A 856 -13.32 25.34 -64.54
N ARG A 857 -13.78 26.62 -64.46
CA ARG A 857 -14.37 27.31 -63.29
C ARG A 857 -15.85 27.70 -63.56
N PRO A 858 -16.66 28.13 -62.57
CA PRO A 858 -16.76 29.55 -62.10
C PRO A 858 -16.52 29.69 -60.57
N ALA A 859 -16.23 30.82 -59.89
CA ALA A 859 -16.47 32.28 -60.06
C ALA A 859 -17.89 32.79 -59.68
N GLU A 860 -18.15 33.96 -59.06
CA GLU A 860 -17.44 34.81 -58.08
C GLU A 860 -18.37 36.00 -57.66
N SER A 861 -18.52 36.34 -56.36
CA SER A 861 -19.08 37.62 -55.82
C SER A 861 -19.02 37.62 -54.27
N HIS A 862 -18.40 38.57 -53.54
CA HIS A 862 -18.78 39.98 -53.27
C HIS A 862 -20.21 40.15 -52.73
N GLU A 863 -20.51 40.87 -51.63
CA GLU A 863 -19.76 41.80 -50.74
C GLU A 863 -19.92 41.38 -49.23
N GLY A 864 -19.36 42.01 -48.18
CA GLY A 864 -18.63 43.29 -48.07
C GLY A 864 -18.14 43.63 -46.64
N ARG A 865 -18.65 44.71 -46.01
CA ARG A 865 -18.20 45.24 -44.69
C ARG A 865 -19.33 45.75 -43.79
N HIS A 866 -19.14 45.71 -42.46
CA HIS A 866 -19.19 46.90 -41.56
C HIS A 866 -18.62 46.60 -40.16
N ARG A 867 -18.18 47.64 -39.41
CA ARG A 867 -17.43 47.52 -38.12
C ARG A 867 -17.69 48.74 -37.19
N VAL A 868 -18.22 48.50 -35.98
CA VAL A 868 -18.49 49.46 -34.87
C VAL A 868 -18.49 48.66 -33.54
N LEU A 869 -17.91 48.99 -32.38
CA LEU A 869 -17.07 50.09 -31.84
C LEU A 869 -17.74 51.40 -31.37
N LEU A 870 -18.22 51.46 -30.11
CA LEU A 870 -17.76 52.36 -29.00
C LEU A 870 -18.83 52.73 -27.93
N ALA A 871 -18.35 52.99 -26.69
CA ALA A 871 -18.85 53.94 -25.67
C ALA A 871 -20.27 53.77 -25.05
N LEU A 872 -20.64 54.44 -23.94
CA LEU A 872 -20.07 54.67 -22.59
C LEU A 872 -21.12 55.48 -21.76
N ASP A 873 -20.94 55.60 -20.44
CA ASP A 873 -21.81 56.36 -19.49
C ASP A 873 -23.29 55.90 -19.37
N GLY A 874 -24.03 56.22 -18.30
CA GLY A 874 -23.66 56.84 -17.02
C GLY A 874 -24.85 57.51 -16.32
N GLY A 875 -25.12 57.22 -15.03
CA GLY A 875 -26.25 57.80 -14.29
C GLY A 875 -26.30 57.43 -12.80
N ARG A 876 -26.85 58.32 -11.95
CA ARG A 876 -26.87 58.19 -10.47
C ARG A 876 -28.27 58.45 -9.87
N GLY A 877 -28.51 57.88 -8.68
CA GLY A 877 -29.52 58.37 -7.72
C GLY A 877 -30.06 57.28 -6.77
N THR A 878 -30.49 57.52 -5.52
CA THR A 878 -29.93 58.30 -4.37
C THR A 878 -30.89 58.13 -3.16
N GLY A 879 -30.38 57.78 -1.96
CA GLY A 879 -31.15 57.73 -0.69
C GLY A 879 -31.97 56.45 -0.45
N THR A 880 -32.40 56.11 0.78
CA THR A 880 -32.11 56.68 2.13
C THR A 880 -32.43 55.67 3.26
N GLU A 881 -31.72 55.81 4.38
CA GLU A 881 -31.97 55.43 5.80
C GLU A 881 -33.20 54.59 6.25
N GLY A 882 -32.99 53.74 7.29
CA GLY A 882 -33.94 53.62 8.43
C GLY A 882 -34.64 52.27 8.72
N PRO A 883 -34.42 51.65 9.90
CA PRO A 883 -35.25 50.58 10.49
C PRO A 883 -36.20 51.15 11.60
N PRO A 884 -36.92 50.40 12.49
CA PRO A 884 -37.09 48.94 12.67
C PRO A 884 -38.55 48.45 12.93
N HIS A 885 -38.70 47.18 13.36
CA HIS A 885 -39.70 46.62 14.32
C HIS A 885 -41.06 45.98 13.91
N ARG A 886 -41.39 44.93 14.70
CA ARG A 886 -42.70 44.36 15.16
C ARG A 886 -43.39 43.16 14.44
N ARG A 887 -43.61 42.12 15.27
CA ARG A 887 -44.61 41.01 15.25
C ARG A 887 -46.07 41.56 15.29
N PRO A 888 -47.19 40.79 15.07
CA PRO A 888 -47.40 39.41 15.61
C PRO A 888 -48.41 38.40 14.98
N SER A 889 -48.29 37.13 15.43
CA SER A 889 -49.30 36.11 15.82
C SER A 889 -50.58 35.75 15.01
N ALA A 890 -50.66 34.46 14.62
CA ALA A 890 -51.80 33.52 14.78
C ALA A 890 -51.19 32.08 14.82
N LEU A 891 -51.55 31.09 15.65
CA LEU A 891 -52.84 30.43 16.01
C LEU A 891 -53.41 29.52 14.88
N SER A 892 -53.80 28.24 15.11
CA SER A 892 -53.81 27.43 16.36
C SER A 892 -54.17 25.92 16.21
N VAL A 893 -54.00 25.18 17.34
CA VAL A 893 -54.62 23.90 17.83
C VAL A 893 -54.26 22.49 17.29
N SER A 894 -54.01 21.58 18.26
CA SER A 894 -54.33 20.12 18.34
C SER A 894 -53.18 19.12 18.12
N ALA A 895 -52.93 18.08 18.95
CA ALA A 895 -53.20 17.78 20.37
C ALA A 895 -52.22 16.64 20.78
N VAL A 896 -51.43 16.68 21.86
CA VAL A 896 -51.77 16.33 23.27
C VAL A 896 -52.43 14.94 23.36
N THR A 897 -51.82 13.91 23.96
CA THR A 897 -51.44 13.81 25.40
C THR A 897 -50.10 13.11 25.70
N ALA A 898 -49.56 13.39 26.89
CA ALA A 898 -48.54 12.58 27.57
C ALA A 898 -48.87 12.45 29.07
N LYS A 899 -48.43 11.36 29.72
CA LYS A 899 -48.37 11.13 31.18
C LYS A 899 -47.44 9.93 31.44
N ALA A 900 -46.82 9.74 32.61
CA ALA A 900 -46.28 10.62 33.66
C ALA A 900 -45.73 9.71 34.77
N GLY A 901 -44.64 10.10 35.45
CA GLY A 901 -44.34 9.59 36.80
C GLY A 901 -45.25 10.25 37.86
N PRO A 902 -44.96 10.13 39.18
CA PRO A 902 -43.69 9.66 39.76
C PRO A 902 -43.80 8.71 40.99
N GLY A 903 -42.64 8.27 41.47
CA GLY A 903 -42.27 8.47 42.88
C GLY A 903 -42.62 7.41 43.93
N SER A 904 -41.62 6.61 44.31
CA SER A 904 -41.32 6.24 45.71
C SER A 904 -39.85 5.84 45.84
#